data_AF-A0A446CU65-F1
#
_entry.id   AF-A0A446CU65-F1
#
_cell.length_a   1.000
_cell.length_b   1.000
_cell.length_c   1.000
_cell.angle_alpha   90.00
_cell.angle_beta   90.00
_cell.angle_gamma   90.00
#
_symmetry.space_group_name_H-M   'P 1'
#
loop_
_entity.id
_entity.type
_entity.pdbx_description
1 polymer ?
#
loop_
_entity_poly.entity_id
_entity_poly.type
_entity_poly.pdbx_seq_one_letter_code
_entity_poly.pdbx_strand_id
1 'polypeptide(L)'
;MKPFADLTRFTNPRNVAVVGASAREASQGRRLYDNLVLHSAVPGEVFAVNPAYEEIGGRPCWPSISALPEADIDVALIMINASLVLDALKQCAARGIPFAVVMTSGFSEAGEEGQRLEREIAELCRATGLHVYGPNCPGFVNVRDRLGMTFSPAFKDDLNAGAIGLATQGGGLGRNLLQGLSHGQGVGLWFSAGNEVDLEIPDFIAHMANDPQIRVIALLMEGVKNGRRLTSALELARARNKPVVVLKIGHSEAGVRAAQSHTASVAGSAAVNSAVFRQFGAIEVDDLDQLLATARLLTRITPKSGNGLCIYTFSGGTAALAADIAGGAGLPMAAFAPATKAALRKLLPDFASIDNPVDTTADILRNQQASVECLRILCADPGVGTVLFPIPMDYGAITDGMAQAIATVAAETDTLIVPVWMSRRLGGGFQLLETEGLLPFLALSDAIAVLAKAVPWKTPAVQPAPSSPPAAAAASGGRMLSEAAAKSLLREAGLPVPQGVVVANAEEAAEQAARLGFPVVMKVVSAQIAHKTEAGGVRLNIASAGAAREAHAAILDSVARRCPEAKVDGILVERMLPPGGREVLVGVHRDAAFGLVLTFGLGGIFVETIRDVAHRMIPLSRDDARALVREIEYVEILEGVRGQAPADFDALEDLIVRVSDFAWQHREVLHEMELNPVWVGAAGQGAMPLDALIGYAG
;
A
#
# COMPACT_ATOMS: atom_id res chain seq x y z
N MET A 1 9.79 13.20 -13.17
CA MET A 1 8.61 13.26 -12.27
C MET A 1 8.56 14.67 -11.67
N LYS A 2 7.37 15.30 -11.51
CA LYS A 2 7.24 16.62 -10.85
C LYS A 2 7.67 16.47 -9.37
N PRO A 3 8.50 17.37 -8.81
CA PRO A 3 8.83 17.31 -7.38
C PRO A 3 7.56 17.44 -6.50
N PHE A 4 7.66 17.02 -5.25
CA PHE A 4 6.61 17.29 -4.26
C PHE A 4 6.55 18.79 -3.97
N ALA A 5 5.34 19.32 -3.79
CA ALA A 5 5.17 20.74 -3.45
C ALA A 5 5.71 21.04 -2.04
N ASP A 6 6.32 22.21 -1.85
CA ASP A 6 6.69 22.66 -0.50
C ASP A 6 5.47 23.21 0.21
N LEU A 7 4.90 22.42 1.11
CA LEU A 7 3.69 22.76 1.86
C LEU A 7 3.95 23.59 3.12
N THR A 8 5.19 24.07 3.36
CA THR A 8 5.52 24.82 4.59
C THR A 8 4.64 26.06 4.79
N ARG A 9 4.44 26.87 3.75
CA ARG A 9 3.56 28.06 3.81
C ARG A 9 2.08 27.68 3.92
N PHE A 10 1.70 26.50 3.46
CA PHE A 10 0.34 26.00 3.57
C PHE A 10 0.03 25.54 5.00
N THR A 11 0.93 24.78 5.63
CA THR A 11 0.70 24.22 6.98
C THR A 11 1.00 25.20 8.10
N ASN A 12 1.77 26.26 7.83
CA ASN A 12 2.07 27.35 8.76
C ASN A 12 1.83 28.72 8.10
N PRO A 13 0.60 29.03 7.68
CA PRO A 13 0.28 30.29 7.03
C PRO A 13 0.33 31.43 8.04
N ARG A 14 0.81 32.59 7.61
CA ARG A 14 0.72 33.83 8.38
C ARG A 14 -0.61 34.53 8.15
N ASN A 15 -0.96 34.75 6.88
CA ASN A 15 -2.19 35.45 6.50
C ASN A 15 -3.10 34.53 5.69
N VAL A 16 -4.38 34.49 6.03
CA VAL A 16 -5.37 33.60 5.41
C VAL A 16 -6.57 34.40 4.92
N ALA A 17 -7.01 34.18 3.68
CA ALA A 17 -8.26 34.76 3.17
C ALA A 17 -9.38 33.71 3.16
N VAL A 18 -10.57 34.08 3.60
CA VAL A 18 -11.76 33.20 3.63
C VAL A 18 -12.81 33.73 2.67
N VAL A 19 -12.85 33.15 1.47
CA VAL A 19 -13.82 33.47 0.42
C VAL A 19 -15.12 32.72 0.68
N GLY A 20 -16.20 33.47 0.87
CA GLY A 20 -17.48 32.94 1.32
C GLY A 20 -17.68 33.03 2.84
N ALA A 21 -16.84 33.78 3.56
CA ALA A 21 -17.08 34.14 4.96
C ALA A 21 -18.50 34.72 5.13
N SER A 22 -19.21 34.37 6.20
CA SER A 22 -20.63 34.72 6.33
C SER A 22 -20.96 35.01 7.78
N ALA A 23 -21.91 35.92 8.04
CA ALA A 23 -22.46 36.14 9.38
C ALA A 23 -23.60 35.16 9.74
N ARG A 24 -24.18 34.47 8.75
CA ARG A 24 -25.32 33.56 8.93
C ARG A 24 -24.94 32.33 9.76
N GLU A 25 -25.69 32.07 10.83
CA GLU A 25 -25.41 31.02 11.83
C GLU A 25 -25.25 29.61 11.24
N ALA A 26 -26.13 29.20 10.31
CA ALA A 26 -26.07 27.89 9.69
C ALA A 26 -25.04 27.75 8.56
N SER A 27 -24.30 28.82 8.22
CA SER A 27 -23.38 28.83 7.07
C SER A 27 -22.09 28.06 7.36
N GLN A 28 -21.66 27.21 6.43
CA GLN A 28 -20.33 26.60 6.48
C GLN A 28 -19.21 27.65 6.42
N GLY A 29 -19.41 28.73 5.66
CA GLY A 29 -18.48 29.85 5.60
C GLY A 29 -18.35 30.61 6.92
N ARG A 30 -19.43 30.69 7.72
CA ARG A 30 -19.37 31.21 9.09
C ARG A 30 -18.49 30.31 9.98
N ARG A 31 -18.76 28.99 9.97
CA ARG A 31 -18.01 28.01 10.77
C ARG A 31 -16.53 28.00 10.43
N LEU A 32 -16.19 28.03 9.14
CA LEU A 32 -14.81 28.10 8.66
C LEU A 32 -14.10 29.35 9.18
N TYR A 33 -14.74 30.52 9.06
CA TYR A 33 -14.18 31.78 9.53
C TYR A 33 -14.03 31.80 11.06
N ASP A 34 -15.04 31.35 11.80
CA ASP A 34 -15.01 31.25 13.26
C ASP A 34 -13.92 30.29 13.76
N ASN A 35 -13.72 29.14 13.10
CA ASN A 35 -12.65 28.21 13.46
C ASN A 35 -11.26 28.86 13.36
N LEU A 36 -11.03 29.72 12.39
CA LEU A 36 -9.77 30.45 12.23
C LEU A 36 -9.63 31.58 13.24
N VAL A 37 -10.69 32.36 13.44
CA VAL A 37 -10.66 33.58 14.26
C VAL A 37 -10.72 33.28 15.76
N LEU A 38 -11.48 32.26 16.17
CA LEU A 38 -11.79 31.98 17.58
C LEU A 38 -11.04 30.76 18.13
N HIS A 39 -10.66 29.82 17.27
CA HIS A 39 -10.17 28.51 17.71
C HIS A 39 -8.79 28.14 17.14
N SER A 40 -8.23 28.99 16.28
CA SER A 40 -6.91 28.79 15.68
C SER A 40 -5.89 29.83 16.15
N ALA A 41 -4.62 29.44 16.19
CA ALA A 41 -3.47 30.29 16.46
C ALA A 41 -2.85 30.78 15.14
N VAL A 42 -3.59 31.57 14.37
CA VAL A 42 -3.06 32.21 13.15
C VAL A 42 -2.18 33.40 13.56
N PRO A 43 -0.89 33.46 13.17
CA PRO A 43 0.02 34.49 13.66
C PRO A 43 -0.18 35.87 12.99
N GLY A 44 -0.79 35.91 11.80
CA GLY A 44 -1.18 37.13 11.10
C GLY A 44 -2.69 37.32 11.05
N GLU A 45 -3.18 37.85 9.93
CA GLU A 45 -4.58 38.25 9.78
C GLU A 45 -5.42 37.20 9.03
N VAL A 46 -6.68 37.09 9.43
CA VAL A 46 -7.71 36.31 8.74
C VAL A 46 -8.67 37.27 8.04
N PHE A 47 -8.59 37.32 6.71
CA PHE A 47 -9.36 38.24 5.87
C PHE A 47 -10.69 37.63 5.45
N ALA A 48 -11.82 38.25 5.82
CA ALA A 48 -13.14 37.81 5.36
C ALA A 48 -13.44 38.34 3.96
N VAL A 49 -13.78 37.48 3.01
CA VAL A 49 -14.15 37.89 1.64
C VAL A 49 -15.59 37.48 1.33
N ASN A 50 -16.50 38.44 1.23
CA ASN A 50 -17.88 38.27 0.82
C ASN A 50 -18.52 39.61 0.39
N PRO A 51 -19.07 39.75 -0.84
CA PRO A 51 -19.67 41.00 -1.30
C PRO A 51 -20.97 41.40 -0.59
N ALA A 52 -21.58 40.51 0.19
CA ALA A 52 -22.83 40.78 0.90
C ALA A 52 -22.61 41.48 2.26
N TYR A 53 -21.38 41.64 2.72
CA TYR A 53 -21.06 42.19 4.04
C TYR A 53 -19.93 43.20 3.95
N GLU A 54 -20.03 44.29 4.70
CA GLU A 54 -18.92 45.22 4.94
C GLU A 54 -18.08 44.80 6.16
N GLU A 55 -18.68 44.08 7.11
CA GLU A 55 -18.02 43.53 8.29
C GLU A 55 -18.62 42.18 8.74
N ILE A 56 -17.80 41.34 9.37
CA ILE A 56 -18.21 40.08 10.01
C ILE A 56 -17.54 39.99 11.38
N GLY A 57 -18.35 39.92 12.45
CA GLY A 57 -17.83 39.85 13.82
C GLY A 57 -17.02 41.09 14.23
N GLY A 58 -17.41 42.27 13.73
CA GLY A 58 -16.71 43.54 13.97
C GLY A 58 -15.36 43.68 13.25
N ARG A 59 -15.08 42.82 12.27
CA ARG A 59 -13.86 42.86 11.43
C ARG A 59 -14.23 43.18 9.99
N PRO A 60 -13.40 43.94 9.24
CA PRO A 60 -13.66 44.27 7.85
C PRO A 60 -13.91 43.02 6.98
N CYS A 61 -14.83 43.15 6.04
CA CYS A 61 -15.10 42.14 5.02
C CYS A 61 -14.97 42.79 3.63
N TRP A 62 -14.23 42.12 2.75
CA TRP A 62 -13.94 42.63 1.42
C TRP A 62 -14.83 41.94 0.37
N PRO A 63 -15.24 42.63 -0.70
CA PRO A 63 -16.15 42.05 -1.69
C PRO A 63 -15.49 41.01 -2.62
N SER A 64 -14.16 41.02 -2.74
CA SER A 64 -13.41 40.10 -3.61
C SER A 64 -11.95 39.97 -3.14
N ILE A 65 -11.23 38.96 -3.66
CA ILE A 65 -9.79 38.79 -3.39
C ILE A 65 -9.00 39.97 -3.96
N SER A 66 -9.41 40.51 -5.10
CA SER A 66 -8.79 41.69 -5.70
C SER A 66 -8.93 42.95 -4.85
N ALA A 67 -9.98 43.06 -4.03
CA ALA A 67 -10.24 44.21 -3.16
C ALA A 67 -9.52 44.14 -1.80
N LEU A 68 -8.85 43.04 -1.47
CA LEU A 68 -8.07 42.91 -0.23
C LEU A 68 -6.97 43.99 -0.16
N PRO A 69 -6.56 44.42 1.06
CA PRO A 69 -5.45 45.34 1.25
C PRO A 69 -4.13 44.70 0.81
N GLU A 70 -3.14 45.51 0.45
CA GLU A 70 -1.79 45.01 0.13
C GLU A 70 -1.19 44.25 1.33
N ALA A 71 -1.22 42.93 1.23
CA ALA A 71 -0.74 41.99 2.23
C ALA A 71 -0.39 40.68 1.51
N ASP A 72 0.70 40.05 1.96
CA ASP A 72 1.10 38.72 1.47
C ASP A 72 0.15 37.68 2.06
N ILE A 73 -0.76 37.16 1.25
CA ILE A 73 -1.69 36.09 1.64
C ILE A 73 -1.07 34.75 1.31
N ASP A 74 -0.98 33.84 2.29
CA ASP A 74 -0.39 32.51 2.11
C ASP A 74 -1.42 31.51 1.57
N VAL A 75 -2.64 31.55 2.09
CA VAL A 75 -3.70 30.58 1.76
C VAL A 75 -5.04 31.29 1.56
N ALA A 76 -5.73 30.96 0.47
CA ALA A 76 -7.13 31.31 0.26
C ALA A 76 -8.04 30.09 0.47
N LEU A 77 -8.97 30.17 1.40
CA LEU A 77 -9.97 29.13 1.67
C LEU A 77 -11.28 29.50 0.95
N ILE A 78 -11.74 28.64 0.06
CA ILE A 78 -12.82 28.91 -0.87
C ILE A 78 -14.04 28.06 -0.51
N MET A 79 -15.09 28.74 -0.04
CA MET A 79 -16.37 28.17 0.40
C MET A 79 -17.55 28.93 -0.26
N ILE A 80 -17.57 28.90 -1.59
CA ILE A 80 -18.60 29.54 -2.44
C ILE A 80 -19.12 28.53 -3.48
N ASN A 81 -20.19 28.85 -4.21
CA ASN A 81 -20.74 27.96 -5.24
C ASN A 81 -19.68 27.56 -6.29
N ALA A 82 -19.70 26.30 -6.74
CA ALA A 82 -18.73 25.73 -7.67
C ALA A 82 -18.55 26.59 -8.95
N SER A 83 -19.62 27.16 -9.48
CA SER A 83 -19.59 28.02 -10.68
C SER A 83 -18.73 29.30 -10.51
N LEU A 84 -18.50 29.74 -9.27
CA LEU A 84 -17.70 30.94 -8.95
C LEU A 84 -16.26 30.61 -8.55
N VAL A 85 -15.93 29.33 -8.35
CA VAL A 85 -14.62 28.92 -7.82
C VAL A 85 -13.50 29.27 -8.79
N LEU A 86 -13.66 28.97 -10.09
CA LEU A 86 -12.61 29.22 -11.08
C LEU A 86 -12.23 30.71 -11.14
N ASP A 87 -13.19 31.61 -11.07
CA ASP A 87 -12.92 33.05 -11.09
C ASP A 87 -12.27 33.53 -9.78
N ALA A 88 -12.62 32.97 -8.64
CA ALA A 88 -11.91 33.23 -7.38
C ALA A 88 -10.45 32.75 -7.45
N LEU A 89 -10.20 31.56 -8.03
CA LEU A 89 -8.84 31.02 -8.22
C LEU A 89 -8.01 31.89 -9.17
N LYS A 90 -8.61 32.43 -10.24
CA LYS A 90 -7.94 33.40 -11.12
C LYS A 90 -7.53 34.66 -10.36
N GLN A 91 -8.37 35.15 -9.44
CA GLN A 91 -8.01 36.28 -8.59
C GLN A 91 -6.88 35.92 -7.60
N CYS A 92 -6.88 34.71 -7.03
CA CYS A 92 -5.78 34.22 -6.20
C CYS A 92 -4.45 34.23 -6.98
N ALA A 93 -4.45 33.66 -8.19
CA ALA A 93 -3.28 33.61 -9.05
C ALA A 93 -2.79 35.02 -9.44
N ALA A 94 -3.70 35.92 -9.82
CA ALA A 94 -3.36 37.31 -10.16
C ALA A 94 -2.77 38.08 -8.96
N ARG A 95 -3.16 37.72 -7.73
CA ARG A 95 -2.63 38.30 -6.48
C ARG A 95 -1.37 37.59 -5.97
N GLY A 96 -0.91 36.54 -6.65
CA GLY A 96 0.28 35.78 -6.25
C GLY A 96 0.10 34.93 -4.99
N ILE A 97 -1.15 34.57 -4.65
CA ILE A 97 -1.43 33.65 -3.54
C ILE A 97 -0.94 32.26 -3.94
N PRO A 98 -0.07 31.60 -3.15
CA PRO A 98 0.52 30.32 -3.55
C PRO A 98 -0.41 29.12 -3.37
N PHE A 99 -1.35 29.16 -2.42
CA PHE A 99 -2.24 28.05 -2.11
C PHE A 99 -3.70 28.46 -2.05
N ALA A 100 -4.58 27.62 -2.59
CA ALA A 100 -6.02 27.72 -2.41
C ALA A 100 -6.65 26.37 -1.99
N VAL A 101 -7.50 26.39 -0.97
CA VAL A 101 -8.29 25.22 -0.53
C VAL A 101 -9.70 25.38 -1.05
N VAL A 102 -10.11 24.53 -1.98
CA VAL A 102 -11.46 24.52 -2.51
C VAL A 102 -12.27 23.50 -1.72
N MET A 103 -13.14 23.99 -0.83
CA MET A 103 -13.90 23.11 0.07
C MET A 103 -15.26 22.71 -0.51
N THR A 104 -15.73 23.46 -1.50
CA THR A 104 -17.01 23.25 -2.17
C THR A 104 -17.04 21.94 -2.96
N SER A 105 -18.18 21.25 -2.94
CA SER A 105 -18.55 20.17 -3.86
C SER A 105 -19.22 20.71 -5.13
N GLY A 106 -19.65 19.82 -6.03
CA GLY A 106 -20.22 20.11 -7.34
C GLY A 106 -19.24 19.97 -8.51
N PHE A 107 -18.18 19.18 -8.35
CA PHE A 107 -17.13 18.99 -9.36
C PHE A 107 -17.23 17.61 -10.03
N SER A 108 -16.13 16.86 -10.22
CA SER A 108 -16.16 15.60 -10.98
C SER A 108 -17.17 14.58 -10.45
N GLU A 109 -17.49 14.63 -9.16
CA GLU A 109 -18.52 13.81 -8.50
C GLU A 109 -19.95 14.16 -8.93
N ALA A 110 -20.17 15.34 -9.54
CA ALA A 110 -21.46 15.83 -10.01
C ALA A 110 -21.69 15.64 -11.52
N GLY A 111 -20.68 15.16 -12.28
CA GLY A 111 -20.80 14.84 -13.71
C GLY A 111 -19.85 15.63 -14.63
N GLU A 112 -20.15 15.62 -15.94
CA GLU A 112 -19.24 16.12 -16.99
C GLU A 112 -18.85 17.60 -16.85
N GLU A 113 -19.79 18.45 -16.43
CA GLU A 113 -19.52 19.88 -16.24
C GLU A 113 -18.55 20.13 -15.09
N GLY A 114 -18.68 19.36 -14.00
CA GLY A 114 -17.73 19.43 -12.89
C GLY A 114 -16.35 18.89 -13.27
N GLN A 115 -16.29 17.85 -14.12
CA GLN A 115 -15.01 17.40 -14.71
C GLN A 115 -14.39 18.47 -15.61
N ARG A 116 -15.19 19.24 -16.36
CA ARG A 116 -14.70 20.38 -17.15
C ARG A 116 -14.08 21.45 -16.24
N LEU A 117 -14.76 21.81 -15.15
CA LEU A 117 -14.24 22.77 -14.17
C LEU A 117 -12.92 22.28 -13.54
N GLU A 118 -12.81 21.01 -13.17
CA GLU A 118 -11.55 20.46 -12.64
C GLU A 118 -10.41 20.52 -13.67
N ARG A 119 -10.68 20.24 -14.95
CA ARG A 119 -9.66 20.38 -16.01
C ARG A 119 -9.16 21.82 -16.12
N GLU A 120 -10.06 22.81 -16.08
CA GLU A 120 -9.71 24.23 -16.15
C GLU A 120 -8.93 24.68 -14.91
N ILE A 121 -9.26 24.16 -13.73
CA ILE A 121 -8.49 24.41 -12.50
C ILE A 121 -7.08 23.82 -12.64
N ALA A 122 -6.95 22.57 -13.10
CA ALA A 122 -5.65 21.94 -13.29
C ALA A 122 -4.77 22.69 -14.32
N GLU A 123 -5.37 23.23 -15.38
CA GLU A 123 -4.70 24.09 -16.36
C GLU A 123 -4.21 25.41 -15.73
N LEU A 124 -5.06 26.05 -14.91
CA LEU A 124 -4.68 27.27 -14.18
C LEU A 124 -3.50 27.04 -13.24
N CYS A 125 -3.48 25.93 -12.49
CA CYS A 125 -2.37 25.58 -11.61
C CYS A 125 -1.06 25.43 -12.39
N ARG A 126 -1.10 24.74 -13.55
CA ARG A 126 0.07 24.57 -14.43
C ARG A 126 0.58 25.88 -15.00
N ALA A 127 -0.31 26.83 -15.30
CA ALA A 127 0.04 28.09 -15.94
C ALA A 127 0.59 29.14 -14.97
N THR A 128 0.17 29.12 -13.69
CA THR A 128 0.41 30.24 -12.75
C THR A 128 1.30 29.87 -11.57
N GLY A 129 1.46 28.58 -11.26
CA GLY A 129 2.16 28.13 -10.04
C GLY A 129 1.31 28.17 -8.77
N LEU A 130 0.03 28.56 -8.87
CA LEU A 130 -0.95 28.36 -7.79
C LEU A 130 -1.14 26.86 -7.54
N HIS A 131 -1.09 26.46 -6.27
CA HIS A 131 -1.44 25.11 -5.84
C HIS A 131 -2.86 25.04 -5.31
N VAL A 132 -3.61 24.04 -5.77
CA VAL A 132 -5.00 23.81 -5.34
C VAL A 132 -5.11 22.52 -4.53
N TYR A 133 -5.66 22.67 -3.33
CA TYR A 133 -6.05 21.60 -2.43
C TYR A 133 -7.56 21.35 -2.61
N GLY A 134 -7.98 20.08 -2.79
CA GLY A 134 -9.37 19.72 -3.06
C GLY A 134 -9.62 19.50 -4.57
N PRO A 135 -10.80 19.85 -5.11
CA PRO A 135 -11.98 20.39 -4.42
C PRO A 135 -12.69 19.36 -3.53
N ASN A 136 -13.90 19.68 -3.03
CA ASN A 136 -14.75 18.77 -2.26
C ASN A 136 -14.04 18.15 -1.05
N CYS A 137 -13.49 19.02 -0.20
CA CYS A 137 -12.74 18.59 0.97
C CYS A 137 -13.16 19.32 2.26
N PRO A 138 -13.13 18.66 3.42
CA PRO A 138 -13.22 19.30 4.74
C PRO A 138 -12.06 20.24 5.07
N GLY A 139 -10.98 20.22 4.27
CA GLY A 139 -9.78 21.02 4.44
C GLY A 139 -8.72 20.34 5.30
N PHE A 140 -7.94 21.17 6.01
CA PHE A 140 -6.75 20.77 6.75
C PHE A 140 -6.85 21.15 8.23
N VAL A 141 -6.32 20.29 9.10
CA VAL A 141 -6.24 20.52 10.53
C VAL A 141 -4.82 20.23 11.00
N ASN A 142 -4.18 21.22 11.61
CA ASN A 142 -2.97 21.04 12.42
C ASN A 142 -3.39 21.15 13.89
N VAL A 143 -3.54 19.99 14.54
CA VAL A 143 -3.99 19.92 15.94
C VAL A 143 -2.90 20.45 16.86
N ARG A 144 -1.63 20.14 16.53
CA ARG A 144 -0.44 20.54 17.29
C ARG A 144 -0.33 22.05 17.45
N ASP A 145 -0.35 22.77 16.33
CA ASP A 145 -0.15 24.22 16.32
C ASP A 145 -1.49 24.98 16.37
N ARG A 146 -2.58 24.26 16.64
CA ARG A 146 -3.96 24.78 16.71
C ARG A 146 -4.30 25.61 15.47
N LEU A 147 -4.34 24.98 14.30
CA LEU A 147 -4.79 25.62 13.06
C LEU A 147 -5.86 24.77 12.38
N GLY A 148 -7.08 25.29 12.31
CA GLY A 148 -8.24 24.64 11.72
C GLY A 148 -8.68 25.32 10.44
N MET A 149 -8.08 24.95 9.31
CA MET A 149 -8.57 25.31 7.98
C MET A 149 -9.71 24.37 7.57
N THR A 150 -10.76 24.31 8.40
CA THR A 150 -11.90 23.40 8.28
C THR A 150 -13.21 24.07 8.69
N PHE A 151 -14.34 23.65 8.12
CA PHE A 151 -15.68 24.09 8.53
C PHE A 151 -16.33 23.16 9.58
N SER A 152 -15.58 22.18 10.08
CA SER A 152 -16.10 21.24 11.09
C SER A 152 -16.38 21.94 12.41
N PRO A 153 -17.58 21.75 13.01
CA PRO A 153 -17.90 22.33 14.32
C PRO A 153 -17.12 21.69 15.48
N ALA A 154 -16.48 20.54 15.25
CA ALA A 154 -15.73 19.80 16.27
C ALA A 154 -14.28 20.30 16.46
N PHE A 155 -13.76 21.17 15.59
CA PHE A 155 -12.35 21.59 15.64
C PHE A 155 -11.92 22.22 16.98
N LYS A 156 -12.83 22.94 17.63
CA LYS A 156 -12.60 23.50 18.96
C LYS A 156 -12.31 22.43 20.04
N ASP A 157 -12.79 21.20 19.83
CA ASP A 157 -12.69 20.08 20.76
C ASP A 157 -11.54 19.12 20.39
N ASP A 158 -10.96 19.28 19.20
CA ASP A 158 -9.80 18.49 18.72
C ASP A 158 -8.52 18.92 19.46
N LEU A 159 -8.30 18.43 20.67
CA LEU A 159 -7.18 18.87 21.53
C LEU A 159 -6.04 17.84 21.63
N ASN A 160 -6.26 16.59 21.24
CA ASN A 160 -5.26 15.54 21.36
C ASN A 160 -4.31 15.51 20.14
N ALA A 161 -3.22 16.27 20.23
CA ALA A 161 -2.14 16.24 19.23
C ALA A 161 -1.12 15.13 19.53
N GLY A 162 -0.44 14.65 18.49
CA GLY A 162 0.64 13.69 18.68
C GLY A 162 1.43 13.41 17.40
N ALA A 163 2.16 12.29 17.41
CA ALA A 163 3.09 11.96 16.33
C ALA A 163 2.45 11.27 15.12
N ILE A 164 1.12 11.21 15.02
CA ILE A 164 0.41 10.59 13.89
C ILE A 164 0.08 11.66 12.86
N GLY A 165 0.53 11.46 11.63
CA GLY A 165 0.08 12.21 10.47
C GLY A 165 -1.06 11.45 9.79
N LEU A 166 -2.15 12.12 9.47
CA LEU A 166 -3.33 11.52 8.84
C LEU A 166 -3.57 12.14 7.46
N ALA A 167 -3.72 11.31 6.43
CA ALA A 167 -4.18 11.77 5.13
C ALA A 167 -5.34 10.91 4.61
N THR A 168 -6.44 11.54 4.21
CA THR A 168 -7.67 10.85 3.81
C THR A 168 -8.24 11.44 2.52
N GLN A 169 -8.77 10.62 1.61
CA GLN A 169 -9.53 11.15 0.46
C GLN A 169 -10.93 11.63 0.89
N GLY A 170 -11.61 10.86 1.74
CA GLY A 170 -12.90 11.23 2.33
C GLY A 170 -12.78 11.97 3.67
N GLY A 171 -13.81 12.77 4.00
CA GLY A 171 -13.82 13.60 5.21
C GLY A 171 -14.38 12.92 6.46
N GLY A 172 -15.52 12.23 6.34
CA GLY A 172 -16.25 11.68 7.50
C GLY A 172 -15.44 10.65 8.28
N LEU A 173 -14.75 9.75 7.57
CA LEU A 173 -13.92 8.71 8.19
C LEU A 173 -12.62 9.28 8.79
N GLY A 174 -12.05 10.33 8.19
CA GLY A 174 -10.91 11.04 8.80
C GLY A 174 -11.29 11.72 10.12
N ARG A 175 -12.50 12.30 10.20
CA ARG A 175 -13.04 12.85 11.45
C ARG A 175 -13.22 11.77 12.53
N ASN A 176 -13.70 10.59 12.15
CA ASN A 176 -13.84 9.45 13.07
C ASN A 176 -12.48 9.06 13.69
N LEU A 177 -11.42 8.97 12.88
CA LEU A 177 -10.07 8.67 13.39
C LEU A 177 -9.55 9.75 14.34
N LEU A 178 -9.80 11.03 14.04
CA LEU A 178 -9.39 12.12 14.92
C LEU A 178 -10.06 12.02 16.30
N GLN A 179 -11.34 11.62 16.34
CA GLN A 179 -12.11 11.44 17.57
C GLN A 179 -11.82 10.11 18.27
N GLY A 180 -11.28 9.12 17.56
CA GLY A 180 -10.83 7.84 18.13
C GLY A 180 -9.55 7.96 18.96
N LEU A 181 -8.82 9.07 18.84
CA LEU A 181 -7.62 9.35 19.62
C LEU A 181 -7.89 10.48 20.62
N SER A 182 -8.39 10.14 21.80
CA SER A 182 -8.66 11.13 22.86
C SER A 182 -7.47 11.39 23.79
N HIS A 183 -6.54 10.44 23.90
CA HIS A 183 -5.37 10.51 24.78
C HIS A 183 -4.13 9.92 24.11
N GLY A 184 -2.95 10.12 24.72
CA GLY A 184 -1.69 9.58 24.24
C GLY A 184 -1.18 10.26 22.96
N GLN A 185 -0.64 9.47 22.03
CA GLN A 185 -0.14 9.99 20.76
C GLN A 185 -1.29 10.17 19.77
N GLY A 186 -1.88 11.36 19.76
CA GLY A 186 -2.94 11.77 18.83
C GLY A 186 -2.46 12.10 17.41
N VAL A 187 -3.37 12.64 16.61
CA VAL A 187 -3.07 13.14 15.26
C VAL A 187 -2.49 14.54 15.37
N GLY A 188 -1.29 14.76 14.84
CA GLY A 188 -0.67 16.08 14.74
C GLY A 188 -1.20 16.87 13.55
N LEU A 189 -1.16 16.25 12.37
CA LEU A 189 -1.59 16.84 11.09
C LEU A 189 -2.65 15.96 10.44
N TRP A 190 -3.74 16.56 9.95
CA TRP A 190 -4.73 15.89 9.13
C TRP A 190 -4.97 16.65 7.82
N PHE A 191 -4.68 15.97 6.71
CA PHE A 191 -5.00 16.39 5.35
C PHE A 191 -6.17 15.56 4.83
N SER A 192 -7.34 16.15 4.57
CA SER A 192 -8.41 15.52 3.79
C SER A 192 -8.41 15.98 2.34
N ALA A 193 -7.96 15.16 1.40
CA ALA A 193 -7.60 15.54 0.02
C ALA A 193 -8.78 15.87 -0.90
N GLY A 194 -9.97 15.30 -0.66
CA GLY A 194 -11.12 15.44 -1.54
C GLY A 194 -10.84 14.88 -2.94
N ASN A 195 -11.16 15.66 -3.97
CA ASN A 195 -11.07 15.21 -5.37
C ASN A 195 -9.65 15.24 -5.95
N GLU A 196 -8.65 15.83 -5.31
CA GLU A 196 -7.24 15.83 -5.76
C GLU A 196 -7.02 16.38 -7.18
N VAL A 197 -7.41 17.63 -7.45
CA VAL A 197 -7.24 18.25 -8.78
C VAL A 197 -5.80 18.69 -9.09
N ASP A 198 -5.01 19.02 -8.05
CA ASP A 198 -3.58 19.36 -8.16
C ASP A 198 -2.75 18.74 -7.02
N LEU A 199 -3.02 19.11 -5.76
CA LEU A 199 -2.39 18.45 -4.62
C LEU A 199 -3.08 17.12 -4.30
N GLU A 200 -2.29 16.06 -4.17
CA GLU A 200 -2.74 14.69 -3.97
C GLU A 200 -2.21 14.13 -2.63
N ILE A 201 -2.75 13.00 -2.14
CA ILE A 201 -2.26 12.26 -0.96
C ILE A 201 -0.72 12.08 -0.95
N PRO A 202 -0.05 11.74 -2.07
CA PRO A 202 1.41 11.68 -2.12
C PRO A 202 2.15 12.96 -1.66
N ASP A 203 1.62 14.15 -1.95
CA ASP A 203 2.20 15.41 -1.50
C ASP A 203 2.12 15.55 0.03
N PHE A 204 1.00 15.12 0.62
CA PHE A 204 0.80 15.15 2.07
C PHE A 204 1.67 14.12 2.78
N ILE A 205 1.82 12.90 2.20
CA ILE A 205 2.78 11.89 2.69
C ILE A 205 4.19 12.48 2.67
N ALA A 206 4.61 13.09 1.57
CA ALA A 206 5.96 13.65 1.44
C ALA A 206 6.22 14.78 2.45
N HIS A 207 5.23 15.62 2.74
CA HIS A 207 5.33 16.64 3.77
C HIS A 207 5.47 16.00 5.17
N MET A 208 4.57 15.09 5.54
CA MET A 208 4.60 14.40 6.83
C MET A 208 5.86 13.53 7.00
N ALA A 209 6.39 12.98 5.90
CA ALA A 209 7.64 12.23 5.89
C ALA A 209 8.84 13.12 6.26
N ASN A 210 8.79 14.42 5.97
CA ASN A 210 9.84 15.36 6.33
C ASN A 210 9.61 16.08 7.68
N ASP A 211 8.39 16.09 8.23
CA ASP A 211 8.10 16.70 9.55
C ASP A 211 8.72 15.87 10.69
N PRO A 212 9.73 16.37 11.44
CA PRO A 212 10.42 15.58 12.48
C PRO A 212 9.52 15.14 13.64
N GLN A 213 8.33 15.72 13.80
CA GLN A 213 7.41 15.39 14.89
C GLN A 213 6.39 14.32 14.50
N ILE A 214 6.19 14.07 13.21
CA ILE A 214 5.42 12.93 12.73
C ILE A 214 6.30 11.68 12.74
N ARG A 215 5.86 10.64 13.44
CA ARG A 215 6.52 9.33 13.49
C ARG A 215 5.79 8.27 12.68
N VAL A 216 4.48 8.38 12.53
CA VAL A 216 3.65 7.38 11.81
C VAL A 216 2.69 8.12 10.88
N ILE A 217 2.46 7.59 9.69
CA ILE A 217 1.52 8.15 8.72
C ILE A 217 0.37 7.16 8.53
N ALA A 218 -0.86 7.58 8.77
CA ALA A 218 -2.08 6.82 8.53
C ALA A 218 -2.78 7.35 7.27
N LEU A 219 -3.16 6.44 6.38
CA LEU A 219 -3.81 6.75 5.11
C LEU A 219 -5.17 6.08 5.01
N LEU A 220 -6.15 6.82 4.53
CA LEU A 220 -7.44 6.28 4.11
C LEU A 220 -7.70 6.69 2.66
N MET A 221 -7.68 5.71 1.78
CA MET A 221 -7.72 5.93 0.34
C MET A 221 -8.84 5.12 -0.32
N GLU A 222 -9.55 5.73 -1.26
CA GLU A 222 -10.55 5.13 -2.14
C GLU A 222 -9.96 4.76 -3.50
N GLY A 223 -8.99 5.53 -4.00
CA GLY A 223 -8.35 5.30 -5.30
C GLY A 223 -6.96 5.90 -5.41
N VAL A 224 -6.27 5.58 -6.50
CA VAL A 224 -4.90 6.04 -6.77
C VAL A 224 -4.85 6.67 -8.16
N LYS A 225 -4.66 8.00 -8.22
CA LYS A 225 -4.53 8.71 -9.50
C LYS A 225 -3.15 8.54 -10.13
N ASN A 226 -2.11 8.60 -9.30
CA ASN A 226 -0.72 8.55 -9.74
C ASN A 226 0.10 7.60 -8.87
N GLY A 227 0.11 6.32 -9.25
CA GLY A 227 0.79 5.27 -8.48
C GLY A 227 2.31 5.47 -8.40
N ARG A 228 2.94 6.09 -9.41
CA ARG A 228 4.37 6.46 -9.36
C ARG A 228 4.65 7.54 -8.32
N ARG A 229 3.79 8.56 -8.24
CA ARG A 229 3.92 9.62 -7.23
C ARG A 229 3.69 9.07 -5.83
N LEU A 230 2.69 8.19 -5.66
CA LEU A 230 2.41 7.51 -4.40
C LEU A 230 3.58 6.67 -3.93
N THR A 231 4.11 5.79 -4.79
CA THR A 231 5.24 4.92 -4.44
C THR A 231 6.49 5.73 -4.09
N SER A 232 6.81 6.81 -4.81
CA SER A 232 7.89 7.72 -4.43
C SER A 232 7.67 8.39 -3.06
N ALA A 233 6.43 8.69 -2.67
CA ALA A 233 6.14 9.24 -1.35
C ALA A 233 6.28 8.18 -0.24
N LEU A 234 5.88 6.93 -0.51
CA LEU A 234 6.10 5.79 0.39
C LEU A 234 7.60 5.48 0.58
N GLU A 235 8.38 5.52 -0.51
CA GLU A 235 9.85 5.38 -0.45
C GLU A 235 10.48 6.48 0.40
N LEU A 236 10.03 7.73 0.25
CA LEU A 236 10.50 8.84 1.06
C LEU A 236 10.15 8.64 2.54
N ALA A 237 8.92 8.24 2.87
CA ALA A 237 8.53 7.94 4.24
C ALA A 237 9.39 6.82 4.84
N ARG A 238 9.62 5.74 4.08
CA ARG A 238 10.50 4.63 4.47
C ARG A 238 11.94 5.10 4.68
N ALA A 239 12.50 5.91 3.78
CA ALA A 239 13.85 6.45 3.90
C ALA A 239 14.01 7.37 5.13
N ARG A 240 12.90 7.93 5.64
CA ARG A 240 12.85 8.72 6.89
C ARG A 240 12.44 7.89 8.11
N ASN A 241 12.40 6.56 8.00
CA ASN A 241 12.04 5.64 9.06
C ASN A 241 10.63 5.91 9.63
N LYS A 242 9.67 6.23 8.75
CA LYS A 242 8.28 6.51 9.12
C LYS A 242 7.35 5.46 8.52
N PRO A 243 6.78 4.54 9.32
CA PRO A 243 5.81 3.59 8.82
C PRO A 243 4.58 4.31 8.27
N VAL A 244 4.05 3.75 7.18
CA VAL A 244 2.80 4.17 6.56
C VAL A 244 1.79 3.05 6.74
N VAL A 245 0.65 3.33 7.37
CA VAL A 245 -0.47 2.40 7.54
C VAL A 245 -1.58 2.81 6.59
N VAL A 246 -2.13 1.86 5.81
CA VAL A 246 -3.07 2.16 4.73
C VAL A 246 -4.34 1.35 4.90
N LEU A 247 -5.48 2.04 4.97
CA LEU A 247 -6.80 1.45 4.74
C LEU A 247 -7.24 1.80 3.32
N LYS A 248 -7.27 0.80 2.43
CA LYS A 248 -7.74 0.95 1.06
C LYS A 248 -9.20 0.51 0.96
N ILE A 249 -10.10 1.47 0.74
CA ILE A 249 -11.50 1.20 0.45
C ILE A 249 -11.63 0.63 -0.96
N GLY A 250 -12.58 -0.28 -1.18
CA GLY A 250 -12.83 -0.88 -2.49
C GLY A 250 -12.01 -2.15 -2.75
N HIS A 251 -11.86 -3.00 -1.74
CA HIS A 251 -11.20 -4.31 -1.87
C HIS A 251 -12.05 -5.34 -2.61
N SER A 252 -13.38 -5.32 -2.42
CA SER A 252 -14.32 -6.18 -3.13
C SER A 252 -14.90 -5.50 -4.37
N GLU A 253 -15.39 -6.26 -5.34
CA GLU A 253 -16.10 -5.69 -6.50
C GLU A 253 -17.26 -4.77 -6.09
N ALA A 254 -17.99 -5.13 -5.05
CA ALA A 254 -19.06 -4.30 -4.51
C ALA A 254 -18.53 -2.99 -3.94
N GLY A 255 -17.40 -3.05 -3.20
CA GLY A 255 -16.71 -1.87 -2.69
C GLY A 255 -16.15 -0.99 -3.81
N VAL A 256 -15.58 -1.57 -4.87
CA VAL A 256 -15.09 -0.84 -6.05
C VAL A 256 -16.24 -0.09 -6.72
N ARG A 257 -17.37 -0.76 -6.97
CA ARG A 257 -18.56 -0.12 -7.57
C ARG A 257 -19.09 1.02 -6.70
N ALA A 258 -19.13 0.84 -5.39
CA ALA A 258 -19.57 1.88 -4.45
C ALA A 258 -18.62 3.09 -4.44
N ALA A 259 -17.31 2.85 -4.37
CA ALA A 259 -16.30 3.91 -4.40
C ALA A 259 -16.31 4.68 -5.72
N GLN A 260 -16.44 4.01 -6.87
CA GLN A 260 -16.53 4.65 -8.19
C GLN A 260 -17.74 5.57 -8.34
N SER A 261 -18.86 5.24 -7.68
CA SER A 261 -20.05 6.12 -7.66
C SER A 261 -19.88 7.35 -6.77
N HIS A 262 -18.87 7.34 -5.89
CA HIS A 262 -18.59 8.39 -4.91
C HIS A 262 -17.38 9.27 -5.31
N THR A 263 -16.39 8.71 -6.02
CA THR A 263 -15.20 9.41 -6.51
C THR A 263 -14.85 8.99 -7.95
N ALA A 264 -14.51 9.96 -8.80
CA ALA A 264 -14.13 9.72 -10.20
C ALA A 264 -12.70 9.18 -10.37
N SER A 265 -12.23 8.33 -9.44
CA SER A 265 -10.87 7.79 -9.43
C SER A 265 -10.80 6.40 -10.08
N VAL A 266 -9.71 6.13 -10.79
CA VAL A 266 -9.45 4.81 -11.36
C VAL A 266 -8.89 3.92 -10.26
N ALA A 267 -9.52 2.76 -10.04
CA ALA A 267 -9.02 1.76 -9.11
C ALA A 267 -8.22 0.70 -9.89
N GLY A 268 -6.93 0.54 -9.57
CA GLY A 268 -6.20 -0.69 -9.90
C GLY A 268 -6.84 -1.88 -9.17
N SER A 269 -6.54 -3.11 -9.57
CA SER A 269 -7.11 -4.28 -8.90
C SER A 269 -6.69 -4.32 -7.42
N ALA A 270 -7.55 -4.84 -6.53
CA ALA A 270 -7.23 -4.93 -5.10
C ALA A 270 -5.90 -5.69 -4.87
N ALA A 271 -5.68 -6.79 -5.60
CA ALA A 271 -4.45 -7.57 -5.54
C ALA A 271 -3.20 -6.75 -5.93
N VAL A 272 -3.29 -5.92 -6.98
CA VAL A 272 -2.17 -5.04 -7.39
C VAL A 272 -1.92 -3.95 -6.34
N ASN A 273 -2.96 -3.30 -5.80
CA ASN A 273 -2.81 -2.31 -4.74
C ASN A 273 -2.09 -2.91 -3.52
N SER A 274 -2.58 -4.04 -3.00
CA SER A 274 -1.99 -4.73 -1.84
C SER A 274 -0.55 -5.13 -2.09
N ALA A 275 -0.25 -5.67 -3.27
CA ALA A 275 1.10 -6.07 -3.64
C ALA A 275 2.07 -4.87 -3.72
N VAL A 276 1.62 -3.73 -4.28
CA VAL A 276 2.41 -2.50 -4.33
C VAL A 276 2.61 -1.93 -2.92
N PHE A 277 1.58 -1.86 -2.08
CA PHE A 277 1.74 -1.40 -0.69
C PHE A 277 2.78 -2.25 0.05
N ARG A 278 2.71 -3.58 -0.08
CA ARG A 278 3.70 -4.49 0.51
C ARG A 278 5.11 -4.25 -0.04
N GLN A 279 5.26 -4.12 -1.36
CA GLN A 279 6.55 -3.86 -2.02
C GLN A 279 7.20 -2.58 -1.50
N PHE A 280 6.41 -1.53 -1.24
CA PHE A 280 6.92 -0.24 -0.75
C PHE A 280 6.88 -0.09 0.78
N GLY A 281 6.61 -1.17 1.51
CA GLY A 281 6.69 -1.23 2.98
C GLY A 281 5.54 -0.52 3.72
N ALA A 282 4.43 -0.26 3.04
CA ALA A 282 3.20 0.21 3.66
C ALA A 282 2.44 -0.97 4.30
N ILE A 283 1.90 -0.73 5.49
CA ILE A 283 1.17 -1.72 6.30
C ILE A 283 -0.31 -1.60 5.97
N GLU A 284 -0.84 -2.58 5.23
CA GLU A 284 -2.26 -2.59 4.88
C GLU A 284 -3.14 -3.14 6.02
N VAL A 285 -4.25 -2.46 6.27
CA VAL A 285 -5.25 -2.81 7.28
C VAL A 285 -6.65 -2.84 6.68
N ASP A 286 -7.54 -3.58 7.33
CA ASP A 286 -8.83 -3.95 6.75
C ASP A 286 -10.00 -3.11 7.30
N ASP A 287 -9.78 -2.38 8.41
CA ASP A 287 -10.82 -1.58 9.08
C ASP A 287 -10.21 -0.34 9.78
N LEU A 288 -11.05 0.62 10.12
CA LEU A 288 -10.72 1.84 10.86
C LEU A 288 -10.14 1.53 12.23
N ASP A 289 -10.70 0.57 12.96
CA ASP A 289 -10.18 0.18 14.28
C ASP A 289 -8.76 -0.38 14.15
N GLN A 290 -8.48 -1.15 13.09
CA GLN A 290 -7.13 -1.62 12.80
C GLN A 290 -6.20 -0.48 12.39
N LEU A 291 -6.66 0.47 11.56
CA LEU A 291 -5.87 1.64 11.17
C LEU A 291 -5.45 2.47 12.38
N LEU A 292 -6.42 2.77 13.24
CA LEU A 292 -6.22 3.49 14.49
C LEU A 292 -5.25 2.76 15.42
N ALA A 293 -5.53 1.49 15.70
CA ALA A 293 -4.74 0.69 16.63
C ALA A 293 -3.30 0.47 16.14
N THR A 294 -3.13 0.19 14.84
CA THR A 294 -1.82 -0.01 14.20
C THR A 294 -1.01 1.29 14.21
N ALA A 295 -1.61 2.40 13.77
CA ALA A 295 -0.94 3.69 13.76
C ALA A 295 -0.46 4.10 15.16
N ARG A 296 -1.32 3.93 16.18
CA ARG A 296 -0.96 4.19 17.58
C ARG A 296 0.14 3.26 18.07
N LEU A 297 0.05 1.96 17.82
CA LEU A 297 1.04 0.99 18.29
C LEU A 297 2.43 1.31 17.74
N LEU A 298 2.51 1.66 16.46
CA LEU A 298 3.76 2.06 15.79
C LEU A 298 4.41 3.30 16.41
N THR A 299 3.66 4.19 17.07
CA THR A 299 4.27 5.33 17.81
C THR A 299 5.05 4.89 19.06
N ARG A 300 4.87 3.65 19.51
CA ARG A 300 5.48 3.08 20.72
C ARG A 300 6.44 1.91 20.44
N ILE A 301 6.51 1.43 19.19
CA ILE A 301 7.43 0.36 18.83
C ILE A 301 8.87 0.81 19.05
N THR A 302 9.66 -0.11 19.61
CA THR A 302 11.09 0.06 19.85
C THR A 302 11.88 -0.99 19.05
N PRO A 303 13.20 -0.86 18.91
CA PRO A 303 14.03 -1.90 18.31
C PRO A 303 13.88 -3.26 19.00
N LYS A 304 13.52 -3.28 20.30
CA LYS A 304 13.33 -4.50 21.07
C LYS A 304 12.03 -5.23 20.70
N SER A 305 11.00 -4.54 20.20
CA SER A 305 9.64 -5.09 19.99
C SER A 305 9.61 -6.40 19.20
N GLY A 306 10.57 -6.63 18.30
CA GLY A 306 10.73 -7.85 17.49
C GLY A 306 11.40 -9.05 18.18
N ASN A 307 11.87 -8.93 19.44
CA ASN A 307 12.65 -9.97 20.11
C ASN A 307 11.83 -11.15 20.66
N GLY A 308 10.51 -11.16 20.46
CA GLY A 308 9.60 -12.24 20.88
C GLY A 308 8.44 -11.75 21.74
N LEU A 309 7.31 -12.43 21.63
CA LEU A 309 6.07 -12.15 22.35
C LEU A 309 6.05 -12.90 23.69
N CYS A 310 5.90 -12.16 24.79
CA CYS A 310 5.60 -12.68 26.12
C CYS A 310 4.10 -12.50 26.40
N ILE A 311 3.41 -13.55 26.82
CA ILE A 311 2.03 -13.44 27.32
C ILE A 311 2.09 -13.47 28.85
N TYR A 312 1.56 -12.44 29.50
CA TYR A 312 1.53 -12.30 30.96
C TYR A 312 0.10 -12.07 31.44
N THR A 313 -0.44 -12.99 32.24
CA THR A 313 -1.79 -12.88 32.81
C THR A 313 -1.93 -13.68 34.10
N PHE A 314 -3.08 -13.56 34.77
CA PHE A 314 -3.43 -14.27 36.01
C PHE A 314 -4.44 -15.41 35.78
N SER A 315 -4.73 -15.74 34.52
CA SER A 315 -5.74 -16.70 34.10
C SER A 315 -5.19 -17.67 33.06
N GLY A 316 -5.01 -18.94 33.43
CA GLY A 316 -4.51 -19.98 32.53
C GLY A 316 -5.35 -20.20 31.27
N GLY A 317 -6.69 -20.09 31.36
CA GLY A 317 -7.56 -20.17 30.17
C GLY A 317 -7.34 -19.00 29.19
N THR A 318 -7.09 -17.81 29.74
CA THR A 318 -6.75 -16.63 28.93
C THR A 318 -5.38 -16.75 28.30
N ALA A 319 -4.41 -17.30 29.06
CA ALA A 319 -3.06 -17.57 28.59
C ALA A 319 -3.04 -18.56 27.42
N ALA A 320 -3.80 -19.65 27.52
CA ALA A 320 -3.95 -20.65 26.46
C ALA A 320 -4.60 -20.05 25.20
N LEU A 321 -5.71 -19.32 25.35
CA LEU A 321 -6.39 -18.68 24.23
C LEU A 321 -5.48 -17.67 23.51
N ALA A 322 -4.75 -16.84 24.26
CA ALA A 322 -3.82 -15.87 23.69
C ALA A 322 -2.67 -16.57 22.95
N ALA A 323 -2.16 -17.69 23.46
CA ALA A 323 -1.11 -18.48 22.81
C ALA A 323 -1.61 -19.15 21.51
N ASP A 324 -2.83 -19.68 21.49
CA ASP A 324 -3.43 -20.28 20.29
C ASP A 324 -3.59 -19.24 19.18
N ILE A 325 -4.13 -18.06 19.51
CA ILE A 325 -4.30 -16.96 18.54
C ILE A 325 -2.94 -16.45 18.06
N ALA A 326 -1.95 -16.28 18.95
CA ALA A 326 -0.61 -15.82 18.60
C ALA A 326 0.13 -16.84 17.71
N GLY A 327 -0.01 -18.13 18.02
CA GLY A 327 0.53 -19.23 17.21
C GLY A 327 -0.10 -19.28 15.82
N GLY A 328 -1.43 -19.14 15.74
CA GLY A 328 -2.15 -19.06 14.46
C GLY A 328 -1.78 -17.84 13.62
N ALA A 329 -1.38 -16.73 14.25
CA ALA A 329 -0.89 -15.53 13.59
C ALA A 329 0.62 -15.57 13.27
N GLY A 330 1.33 -16.64 13.63
CA GLY A 330 2.76 -16.81 13.37
C GLY A 330 3.68 -15.88 14.18
N LEU A 331 3.20 -15.32 15.30
CA LEU A 331 4.03 -14.46 16.15
C LEU A 331 5.07 -15.30 16.92
N PRO A 332 6.37 -14.95 16.87
CA PRO A 332 7.39 -15.70 17.59
C PRO A 332 7.25 -15.49 19.11
N MET A 333 7.10 -16.59 19.85
CA MET A 333 7.02 -16.56 21.32
C MET A 333 8.41 -16.37 21.94
N ALA A 334 8.50 -15.53 22.97
CA ALA A 334 9.73 -15.29 23.71
C ALA A 334 10.21 -16.55 24.45
N ALA A 335 11.52 -16.82 24.40
CA ALA A 335 12.18 -17.84 25.20
C ALA A 335 12.95 -17.19 26.35
N PHE A 336 12.49 -17.37 27.59
CA PHE A 336 13.06 -16.67 28.74
C PHE A 336 14.43 -17.19 29.15
N ALA A 337 15.29 -16.27 29.56
CA ALA A 337 16.59 -16.61 30.15
C ALA A 337 16.41 -17.36 31.48
N PRO A 338 17.34 -18.28 31.84
CA PRO A 338 17.29 -18.98 33.13
C PRO A 338 17.22 -18.04 34.35
N ALA A 339 17.88 -16.89 34.28
CA ALA A 339 17.86 -15.87 35.34
C ALA A 339 16.47 -15.26 35.55
N THR A 340 15.73 -15.00 34.48
CA THR A 340 14.35 -14.50 34.51
C THR A 340 13.43 -15.50 35.19
N LYS A 341 13.50 -16.77 34.80
CA LYS A 341 12.72 -17.84 35.45
C LYS A 341 13.06 -17.96 36.94
N ALA A 342 14.34 -17.86 37.30
CA ALA A 342 14.78 -17.91 38.69
C ALA A 342 14.28 -16.70 39.52
N ALA A 343 14.18 -15.51 38.91
CA ALA A 343 13.64 -14.32 39.57
C ALA A 343 12.11 -14.44 39.78
N LEU A 344 11.37 -14.89 38.77
CA LEU A 344 9.91 -15.12 38.88
C LEU A 344 9.56 -16.15 39.96
N ARG A 345 10.33 -17.24 40.05
CA ARG A 345 10.13 -18.31 41.05
C ARG A 345 10.26 -17.85 42.50
N LYS A 346 10.93 -16.72 42.75
CA LYS A 346 11.04 -16.13 44.10
C LYS A 346 9.79 -15.34 44.50
N LEU A 347 8.98 -14.92 43.53
CA LEU A 347 7.83 -14.05 43.72
C LEU A 347 6.49 -14.80 43.61
N LEU A 348 6.47 -15.85 42.79
CA LEU A 348 5.27 -16.60 42.47
C LEU A 348 5.25 -17.95 43.20
N PRO A 349 4.05 -18.48 43.52
CA PRO A 349 3.93 -19.80 44.15
C PRO A 349 4.42 -20.92 43.21
N ASP A 350 4.81 -22.05 43.78
CA ASP A 350 5.40 -23.19 43.04
C ASP A 350 4.51 -23.75 41.92
N PHE A 351 3.19 -23.55 42.01
CA PHE A 351 2.21 -24.00 41.03
C PHE A 351 1.92 -22.99 39.90
N ALA A 352 2.50 -21.79 39.94
CA ALA A 352 2.38 -20.82 38.86
C ALA A 352 3.18 -21.27 37.62
N SER A 353 2.65 -21.00 36.42
CA SER A 353 3.40 -21.21 35.18
C SER A 353 4.35 -20.04 34.98
N ILE A 354 5.66 -20.31 35.03
CA ILE A 354 6.71 -19.30 34.83
C ILE A 354 7.43 -19.45 33.48
N ASP A 355 6.98 -20.38 32.65
CA ASP A 355 7.33 -20.44 31.22
C ASP A 355 6.44 -19.45 30.44
N ASN A 356 6.61 -19.35 29.12
CA ASN A 356 5.78 -18.49 28.29
C ASN A 356 4.67 -19.35 27.65
N PRO A 357 3.37 -19.09 27.88
CA PRO A 357 2.77 -17.99 28.67
C PRO A 357 2.96 -18.05 30.19
N VAL A 358 3.15 -16.87 30.80
CA VAL A 358 3.22 -16.71 32.26
C VAL A 358 1.81 -16.59 32.83
N ASP A 359 1.45 -17.55 33.69
CA ASP A 359 0.21 -17.54 34.48
C ASP A 359 0.55 -17.40 35.97
N THR A 360 0.33 -16.19 36.49
CA THR A 360 0.58 -15.88 37.91
C THR A 360 -0.50 -16.41 38.84
N THR A 361 -1.57 -17.01 38.30
CA THR A 361 -2.76 -17.49 39.00
C THR A 361 -3.54 -16.39 39.73
N ALA A 362 -4.66 -16.77 40.35
CA ALA A 362 -5.46 -15.86 41.16
C ALA A 362 -4.72 -15.31 42.41
N ASP A 363 -3.57 -15.87 42.78
CA ASP A 363 -2.80 -15.39 43.93
C ASP A 363 -2.28 -13.96 43.73
N ILE A 364 -1.88 -13.61 42.49
CA ILE A 364 -1.39 -12.26 42.17
C ILE A 364 -2.43 -11.17 42.44
N LEU A 365 -3.72 -11.51 42.41
CA LEU A 365 -4.82 -10.56 42.62
C LEU A 365 -4.77 -9.93 44.02
N ARG A 366 -4.06 -10.56 44.96
CA ARG A 366 -3.91 -10.10 46.33
C ARG A 366 -2.61 -9.30 46.56
N ASN A 367 -1.69 -9.30 45.59
CA ASN A 367 -0.36 -8.72 45.75
C ASN A 367 0.02 -7.86 44.53
N GLN A 368 -0.40 -6.59 44.58
CA GLN A 368 -0.11 -5.63 43.52
C GLN A 368 1.40 -5.40 43.32
N GLN A 369 2.19 -5.39 44.41
CA GLN A 369 3.65 -5.24 44.30
C GLN A 369 4.28 -6.39 43.52
N ALA A 370 3.86 -7.63 43.77
CA ALA A 370 4.32 -8.78 42.99
C ALA A 370 3.94 -8.66 41.50
N SER A 371 2.76 -8.10 41.18
CA SER A 371 2.32 -7.90 39.79
C SER A 371 3.24 -6.94 39.03
N VAL A 372 3.61 -5.82 39.66
CA VAL A 372 4.56 -4.83 39.10
C VAL A 372 5.94 -5.47 38.92
N GLU A 373 6.45 -6.15 39.95
CA GLU A 373 7.82 -6.68 39.93
C GLU A 373 7.98 -7.83 38.93
N CYS A 374 6.97 -8.70 38.79
CA CYS A 374 6.95 -9.72 37.73
C CYS A 374 6.95 -9.10 36.34
N LEU A 375 6.15 -8.06 36.10
CA LEU A 375 6.12 -7.36 34.82
C LEU A 375 7.48 -6.71 34.50
N ARG A 376 8.14 -6.09 35.49
CA ARG A 376 9.51 -5.55 35.33
C ARG A 376 10.52 -6.64 34.97
N ILE A 377 10.49 -7.79 35.65
CA ILE A 377 11.39 -8.92 35.36
C ILE A 377 11.21 -9.40 33.92
N LEU A 378 9.97 -9.54 33.47
CA LEU A 378 9.67 -9.96 32.09
C LEU A 378 10.13 -8.92 31.06
N CYS A 379 9.91 -7.63 31.32
CA CYS A 379 10.38 -6.56 30.44
C CYS A 379 11.92 -6.43 30.42
N ALA A 380 12.62 -6.89 31.47
CA ALA A 380 14.07 -6.91 31.50
C ALA A 380 14.70 -8.12 30.77
N ASP A 381 13.90 -9.15 30.43
CA ASP A 381 14.42 -10.34 29.74
C ASP A 381 14.89 -9.97 28.31
N PRO A 382 16.09 -10.41 27.89
CA PRO A 382 16.64 -10.09 26.57
C PRO A 382 15.85 -10.72 25.40
N GLY A 383 15.18 -11.85 25.65
CA GLY A 383 14.32 -12.55 24.69
C GLY A 383 12.88 -12.05 24.67
N VAL A 384 12.54 -10.99 25.41
CA VAL A 384 11.20 -10.39 25.42
C VAL A 384 11.24 -9.03 24.75
N GLY A 385 10.57 -8.92 23.61
CA GLY A 385 10.40 -7.66 22.88
C GLY A 385 9.08 -6.97 23.15
N THR A 386 8.03 -7.79 23.27
CA THR A 386 6.66 -7.33 23.48
C THR A 386 6.01 -8.16 24.59
N VAL A 387 5.31 -7.51 25.51
CA VAL A 387 4.44 -8.15 26.51
C VAL A 387 2.99 -7.89 26.15
N LEU A 388 2.25 -8.95 25.82
CA LEU A 388 0.79 -8.91 25.79
C LEU A 388 0.28 -9.15 27.22
N PHE A 389 -0.52 -8.23 27.74
CA PHE A 389 -1.10 -8.32 29.09
C PHE A 389 -2.63 -8.38 29.03
N PRO A 390 -3.22 -9.57 28.90
CA PRO A 390 -4.65 -9.78 28.97
C PRO A 390 -5.21 -9.67 30.40
N ILE A 391 -6.27 -8.88 30.55
CA ILE A 391 -7.08 -8.71 31.75
C ILE A 391 -8.49 -9.22 31.44
N PRO A 392 -8.83 -10.48 31.78
CA PRO A 392 -10.06 -11.12 31.34
C PRO A 392 -11.34 -10.56 31.98
N MET A 393 -11.24 -9.85 33.10
CA MET A 393 -12.38 -9.41 33.90
C MET A 393 -12.10 -8.09 34.63
N ASP A 394 -13.16 -7.39 35.04
CA ASP A 394 -13.09 -6.18 35.85
C ASP A 394 -13.49 -6.49 37.30
N TYR A 395 -12.54 -6.32 38.23
CA TYR A 395 -12.70 -6.49 39.68
C TYR A 395 -12.50 -5.17 40.45
N GLY A 396 -12.69 -4.03 39.79
CA GLY A 396 -12.49 -2.71 40.41
C GLY A 396 -11.04 -2.52 40.86
N ALA A 397 -10.83 -2.10 42.11
CA ALA A 397 -9.52 -1.72 42.64
C ALA A 397 -8.38 -2.73 42.39
N ILE A 398 -8.68 -4.03 42.30
CA ILE A 398 -7.69 -5.06 41.96
C ILE A 398 -7.17 -4.88 40.53
N THR A 399 -8.08 -4.79 39.56
CA THR A 399 -7.75 -4.64 38.14
C THR A 399 -7.29 -3.23 37.82
N ASP A 400 -7.73 -2.23 38.58
CA ASP A 400 -7.18 -0.87 38.56
C ASP A 400 -5.71 -0.90 38.98
N GLY A 401 -5.36 -1.70 40.00
CA GLY A 401 -3.98 -1.91 40.42
C GLY A 401 -3.09 -2.56 39.36
N MET A 402 -3.65 -3.43 38.51
CA MET A 402 -2.95 -4.02 37.36
C MET A 402 -2.76 -3.02 36.22
N ALA A 403 -3.80 -2.23 35.92
CA ALA A 403 -3.70 -1.12 34.97
C ALA A 403 -2.61 -0.13 35.41
N GLN A 404 -2.54 0.18 36.71
CA GLN A 404 -1.48 1.01 37.27
C GLN A 404 -0.10 0.36 37.13
N ALA A 405 0.01 -0.96 37.33
CA ALA A 405 1.27 -1.68 37.12
C ALA A 405 1.75 -1.57 35.67
N ILE A 406 0.83 -1.74 34.71
CA ILE A 406 1.12 -1.57 33.28
C ILE A 406 1.61 -0.15 33.01
N ALA A 407 0.89 0.88 33.47
CA ALA A 407 1.27 2.28 33.27
C ALA A 407 2.65 2.60 33.85
N THR A 408 2.90 2.18 35.10
CA THR A 408 4.18 2.38 35.77
C THR A 408 5.33 1.72 35.01
N VAL A 409 5.21 0.45 34.65
CA VAL A 409 6.32 -0.26 33.99
C VAL A 409 6.51 0.22 32.55
N ALA A 410 5.43 0.55 31.83
CA ALA A 410 5.51 1.08 30.47
C ALA A 410 6.29 2.41 30.39
N ALA A 411 6.30 3.20 31.47
CA ALA A 411 7.08 4.44 31.55
C ALA A 411 8.59 4.21 31.84
N GLU A 412 8.97 3.02 32.31
CA GLU A 412 10.33 2.68 32.76
C GLU A 412 11.10 1.77 31.79
N THR A 413 10.43 1.20 30.77
CA THR A 413 11.00 0.17 29.88
C THR A 413 10.91 0.53 28.39
N ASP A 414 11.80 -0.07 27.60
CA ASP A 414 11.75 -0.07 26.13
C ASP A 414 11.00 -1.30 25.56
N THR A 415 10.53 -2.21 26.42
CA THR A 415 9.71 -3.35 26.00
C THR A 415 8.27 -2.87 25.73
N LEU A 416 7.72 -3.24 24.58
CA LEU A 416 6.37 -2.83 24.22
C LEU A 416 5.34 -3.57 25.08
N ILE A 417 4.56 -2.86 25.90
CA ILE A 417 3.46 -3.46 26.69
C ILE A 417 2.13 -3.18 26.01
N VAL A 418 1.38 -4.24 25.68
CA VAL A 418 0.08 -4.18 25.02
C VAL A 418 -1.00 -4.69 25.97
N PRO A 419 -1.76 -3.79 26.63
CA PRO A 419 -2.87 -4.19 27.46
C PRO A 419 -4.08 -4.64 26.64
N VAL A 420 -4.73 -5.73 27.07
CA VAL A 420 -6.01 -6.21 26.51
C VAL A 420 -7.03 -6.31 27.62
N TRP A 421 -7.95 -5.35 27.68
CA TRP A 421 -9.05 -5.33 28.64
C TRP A 421 -10.27 -6.06 28.06
N MET A 422 -10.40 -7.35 28.37
CA MET A 422 -11.40 -8.20 27.70
C MET A 422 -12.83 -8.00 28.23
N SER A 423 -12.96 -7.37 29.40
CA SER A 423 -14.26 -7.09 30.02
C SER A 423 -15.00 -5.96 29.31
N ARG A 424 -16.31 -6.10 29.13
CA ARG A 424 -17.18 -5.00 28.68
C ARG A 424 -17.53 -4.00 29.78
N ARG A 425 -17.15 -4.28 31.03
CA ARG A 425 -17.20 -3.30 32.11
C ARG A 425 -15.94 -2.43 32.02
N LEU A 426 -16.12 -1.18 31.63
CA LEU A 426 -15.05 -0.22 31.41
C LEU A 426 -14.79 0.59 32.69
N GLY A 427 -14.31 -0.11 33.72
CA GLY A 427 -14.02 0.44 35.06
C GLY A 427 -12.80 1.36 35.12
N GLY A 428 -12.38 1.70 36.34
CA GLY A 428 -11.28 2.65 36.59
C GLY A 428 -9.97 2.27 35.91
N GLY A 429 -9.61 0.98 35.90
CA GLY A 429 -8.41 0.48 35.25
C GLY A 429 -8.42 0.65 33.72
N PHE A 430 -9.56 0.45 33.07
CA PHE A 430 -9.69 0.75 31.63
C PHE A 430 -9.47 2.23 31.36
N GLN A 431 -10.16 3.09 32.12
CA GLN A 431 -10.05 4.55 31.99
C GLN A 431 -8.63 5.04 32.23
N LEU A 432 -7.93 4.48 33.23
CA LEU A 432 -6.53 4.77 33.51
C LEU A 432 -5.64 4.44 32.30
N LEU A 433 -5.78 3.24 31.72
CA LEU A 433 -5.01 2.85 30.54
C LEU A 433 -5.31 3.74 29.33
N GLU A 434 -6.55 4.20 29.17
CA GLU A 434 -6.90 5.18 28.14
C GLU A 434 -6.20 6.52 28.40
N THR A 435 -6.33 7.08 29.60
CA THR A 435 -5.77 8.40 29.95
C THR A 435 -4.25 8.44 29.90
N GLU A 436 -3.58 7.32 30.23
CA GLU A 436 -2.13 7.14 30.10
C GLU A 436 -1.69 6.94 28.64
N GLY A 437 -2.62 6.94 27.68
CA GLY A 437 -2.32 6.81 26.26
C GLY A 437 -1.94 5.40 25.82
N LEU A 438 -2.18 4.40 26.66
CA LEU A 438 -1.90 3.00 26.34
C LEU A 438 -3.02 2.36 25.50
N LEU A 439 -4.25 2.86 25.69
CA LEU A 439 -5.49 2.55 24.97
C LEU A 439 -5.70 1.03 24.77
N PRO A 440 -6.28 0.34 25.76
CA PRO A 440 -6.34 -1.11 25.76
C PRO A 440 -7.23 -1.67 24.64
N PHE A 441 -6.80 -2.81 24.08
CA PHE A 441 -7.66 -3.58 23.17
C PHE A 441 -8.77 -4.27 23.95
N LEU A 442 -9.94 -4.48 23.33
CA LEU A 442 -11.01 -5.27 23.92
C LEU A 442 -10.92 -6.76 23.57
N ALA A 443 -10.26 -7.12 22.46
CA ALA A 443 -10.15 -8.49 22.00
C ALA A 443 -8.69 -8.89 21.77
N LEU A 444 -8.37 -10.15 22.11
CA LEU A 444 -7.05 -10.75 21.87
C LEU A 444 -6.73 -10.85 20.38
N SER A 445 -7.72 -11.23 19.57
CA SER A 445 -7.59 -11.34 18.11
C SER A 445 -7.12 -10.04 17.49
N ASP A 446 -7.69 -8.91 17.91
CA ASP A 446 -7.39 -7.60 17.32
C ASP A 446 -6.00 -7.12 17.74
N ALA A 447 -5.66 -7.30 19.03
CA ALA A 447 -4.33 -6.97 19.53
C ALA A 447 -3.23 -7.78 18.82
N ILE A 448 -3.45 -9.08 18.66
CA ILE A 448 -2.52 -9.99 18.01
C ILE A 448 -2.42 -9.73 16.50
N ALA A 449 -3.54 -9.47 15.82
CA ALA A 449 -3.55 -9.13 14.39
C ALA A 449 -2.77 -7.84 14.12
N VAL A 450 -2.95 -6.81 14.95
CA VAL A 450 -2.19 -5.56 14.86
C VAL A 450 -0.71 -5.79 15.14
N LEU A 451 -0.37 -6.58 16.16
CA LEU A 451 1.02 -6.94 16.46
C LEU A 451 1.70 -7.67 15.30
N ALA A 452 1.02 -8.63 14.67
CA ALA A 452 1.53 -9.39 13.53
C ALA A 452 1.81 -8.50 12.31
N LYS A 453 1.08 -7.40 12.13
CA LYS A 453 1.33 -6.42 11.07
C LYS A 453 2.41 -5.39 11.44
N ALA A 454 2.41 -4.91 12.69
CA ALA A 454 3.25 -3.78 13.12
C ALA A 454 4.67 -4.18 13.54
N VAL A 455 4.84 -5.30 14.24
CA VAL A 455 6.14 -5.71 14.81
C VAL A 455 7.17 -6.13 13.75
N PRO A 456 6.79 -6.86 12.68
CA PRO A 456 7.74 -7.21 11.63
C PRO A 456 8.18 -6.02 10.77
N TRP A 457 7.50 -4.88 10.88
CA TRP A 457 7.85 -3.70 10.11
C TRP A 457 9.28 -3.28 10.47
N LYS A 458 10.16 -3.42 9.48
CA LYS A 458 11.56 -2.99 9.53
C LYS A 458 11.76 -1.96 8.43
N THR A 459 12.79 -1.15 8.58
CA THR A 459 13.29 -0.28 7.51
C THR A 459 14.35 -1.05 6.72
N PRO A 460 14.00 -1.71 5.59
CA PRO A 460 15.01 -2.32 4.75
C PRO A 460 15.88 -1.25 4.08
N ALA A 461 17.10 -1.64 3.70
CA ALA A 461 18.02 -0.78 2.98
C ALA A 461 17.37 -0.20 1.72
N VAL A 462 17.63 1.08 1.43
CA VAL A 462 17.19 1.71 0.18
C VAL A 462 18.09 1.19 -0.93
N GLN A 463 17.55 0.38 -1.84
CA GLN A 463 18.25 0.11 -3.10
C GLN A 463 17.96 1.23 -4.10
N PRO A 464 18.98 1.78 -4.77
CA PRO A 464 18.76 2.78 -5.80
C PRO A 464 18.02 2.16 -6.99
N ALA A 465 17.09 2.90 -7.57
CA ALA A 465 16.45 2.51 -8.82
C ALA A 465 17.53 2.30 -9.91
N PRO A 466 17.42 1.25 -10.74
CA PRO A 466 18.38 1.00 -11.81
C PRO A 466 18.45 2.21 -12.76
N SER A 467 19.68 2.57 -13.15
CA SER A 467 19.93 3.65 -14.12
C SER A 467 19.33 3.28 -15.48
N SER A 468 18.47 4.14 -16.02
CA SER A 468 17.85 3.91 -17.33
C SER A 468 18.84 4.22 -18.47
N PRO A 469 19.08 3.31 -19.43
CA PRO A 469 19.68 3.68 -20.71
C PRO A 469 18.69 4.50 -21.57
N PRO A 470 19.16 5.27 -22.58
CA PRO A 470 18.32 6.10 -23.42
C PRO A 470 17.29 5.27 -24.19
N ALA A 471 16.10 5.84 -24.37
CA ALA A 471 14.94 5.18 -24.98
C ALA A 471 15.25 4.62 -26.37
N ALA A 472 15.01 3.31 -26.56
CA ALA A 472 14.96 2.72 -27.88
C ALA A 472 13.76 3.31 -28.65
N ALA A 473 13.97 3.62 -29.93
CA ALA A 473 13.00 4.29 -30.79
C ALA A 473 11.66 3.54 -30.83
N ALA A 474 10.58 4.28 -30.55
CA ALA A 474 9.22 3.77 -30.53
C ALA A 474 8.82 3.21 -31.90
N ALA A 475 8.44 1.93 -31.93
CA ALA A 475 7.65 1.40 -33.02
C ALA A 475 6.20 1.89 -32.81
N SER A 476 5.80 2.90 -33.59
CA SER A 476 4.42 3.38 -33.63
C SER A 476 3.54 2.39 -34.39
N GLY A 477 2.41 2.01 -33.79
CA GLY A 477 1.39 1.14 -34.38
C GLY A 477 1.13 -0.08 -33.51
N GLY A 478 0.00 -0.08 -32.81
CA GLY A 478 -0.41 -1.16 -31.90
C GLY A 478 -0.32 -2.50 -32.62
N ARG A 479 0.59 -3.35 -32.18
CA ARG A 479 0.94 -4.59 -32.87
C ARG A 479 1.19 -5.68 -31.85
N MET A 480 0.46 -6.78 -32.03
CA MET A 480 0.79 -8.06 -31.42
C MET A 480 1.94 -8.69 -32.22
N LEU A 481 3.02 -9.07 -31.53
CA LEU A 481 4.13 -9.79 -32.16
C LEU A 481 3.78 -11.27 -32.35
N SER A 482 4.26 -11.87 -33.44
CA SER A 482 4.26 -13.34 -33.55
C SER A 482 5.26 -13.92 -32.55
N GLU A 483 5.06 -15.18 -32.14
CA GLU A 483 5.91 -15.84 -31.14
C GLU A 483 7.40 -15.83 -31.54
N ALA A 484 7.70 -16.06 -32.82
CA ALA A 484 9.07 -16.03 -33.33
C ALA A 484 9.69 -14.62 -33.22
N ALA A 485 8.92 -13.57 -33.50
CA ALA A 485 9.37 -12.19 -33.36
C ALA A 485 9.56 -11.81 -31.89
N ALA A 486 8.62 -12.19 -31.01
CA ALA A 486 8.73 -11.99 -29.57
C ALA A 486 10.00 -12.67 -29.01
N LYS A 487 10.24 -13.93 -29.35
CA LYS A 487 11.44 -14.67 -28.93
C LYS A 487 12.74 -14.08 -29.49
N SER A 488 12.75 -13.56 -30.71
CA SER A 488 13.92 -12.85 -31.25
C SER A 488 14.24 -11.63 -30.40
N LEU A 489 13.22 -10.83 -30.10
CA LEU A 489 13.37 -9.61 -29.30
C LEU A 489 13.83 -9.93 -27.86
N LEU A 490 13.26 -10.96 -27.23
CA LEU A 490 13.71 -11.43 -25.92
C LEU A 490 15.17 -11.89 -25.95
N ARG A 491 15.60 -12.59 -27.02
CA ARG A 491 16.99 -13.02 -27.20
C ARG A 491 17.94 -11.84 -27.37
N GLU A 492 17.56 -10.84 -28.15
CA GLU A 492 18.31 -9.59 -28.33
C GLU A 492 18.45 -8.81 -27.02
N ALA A 493 17.41 -8.84 -26.18
CA ALA A 493 17.42 -8.30 -24.82
C ALA A 493 18.18 -9.20 -23.81
N GLY A 494 18.78 -10.31 -24.25
CA GLY A 494 19.56 -11.20 -23.42
C GLY A 494 18.75 -12.16 -22.55
N LEU A 495 17.46 -12.36 -22.80
CA LEU A 495 16.67 -13.39 -22.13
C LEU A 495 16.91 -14.77 -22.76
N PRO A 496 17.01 -15.83 -21.94
CA PRO A 496 17.24 -17.18 -22.44
C PRO A 496 15.96 -17.73 -23.06
N VAL A 497 15.94 -17.97 -24.37
CA VAL A 497 14.82 -18.61 -25.08
C VAL A 497 15.29 -19.90 -25.78
N PRO A 498 14.41 -20.89 -25.98
CA PRO A 498 14.75 -22.10 -26.74
C PRO A 498 15.37 -21.78 -28.10
N GLN A 499 16.30 -22.63 -28.52
CA GLN A 499 16.82 -22.58 -29.88
C GLN A 499 15.73 -23.06 -30.84
N GLY A 500 15.38 -22.21 -31.80
CA GLY A 500 14.36 -22.52 -32.79
C GLY A 500 14.53 -21.77 -34.09
N VAL A 501 13.95 -22.34 -35.14
CA VAL A 501 13.99 -21.83 -36.51
C VAL A 501 12.59 -21.88 -37.10
N VAL A 502 12.19 -20.81 -37.78
CA VAL A 502 10.94 -20.79 -38.55
C VAL A 502 11.20 -21.42 -39.91
N VAL A 503 10.38 -22.40 -40.28
CA VAL A 503 10.46 -23.14 -41.54
C VAL A 503 9.19 -22.92 -42.37
N ALA A 504 9.33 -22.94 -43.68
CA ALA A 504 8.23 -22.70 -44.61
C ALA A 504 7.61 -23.99 -45.17
N ASN A 505 8.34 -25.11 -45.14
CA ASN A 505 7.90 -26.37 -45.71
C ASN A 505 8.34 -27.59 -44.88
N ALA A 506 7.74 -28.75 -45.18
CA ALA A 506 7.94 -29.98 -44.43
C ALA A 506 9.38 -30.54 -44.52
N GLU A 507 10.09 -30.33 -45.63
CA GLU A 507 11.49 -30.77 -45.76
C GLU A 507 12.43 -29.93 -44.91
N GLU A 508 12.28 -28.61 -44.94
CA GLU A 508 12.99 -27.71 -44.02
C GLU A 508 12.70 -28.06 -42.57
N ALA A 509 11.45 -28.38 -42.23
CA ALA A 509 11.07 -28.81 -40.89
C ALA A 509 11.83 -30.06 -40.44
N ALA A 510 11.99 -31.05 -41.33
CA ALA A 510 12.72 -32.28 -41.05
C ALA A 510 14.23 -32.05 -40.90
N GLU A 511 14.82 -31.24 -41.78
CA GLU A 511 16.25 -30.90 -41.74
C GLU A 511 16.61 -30.11 -40.47
N GLN A 512 15.83 -29.07 -40.13
CA GLN A 512 16.08 -28.26 -38.95
C GLN A 512 15.82 -29.04 -37.66
N ALA A 513 14.78 -29.89 -37.62
CA ALA A 513 14.54 -30.76 -36.47
C ALA A 513 15.73 -31.72 -36.20
N ALA A 514 16.29 -32.31 -37.27
CA ALA A 514 17.47 -33.17 -37.15
C ALA A 514 18.72 -32.41 -36.68
N ARG A 515 18.89 -31.16 -37.11
CA ARG A 515 20.00 -30.28 -36.68
C ARG A 515 19.87 -29.83 -35.22
N LEU A 516 18.68 -29.46 -34.78
CA LEU A 516 18.40 -29.03 -33.40
C LEU A 516 18.50 -30.19 -32.40
N GLY A 517 18.27 -31.41 -32.88
CA GLY A 517 18.28 -32.64 -32.09
C GLY A 517 16.91 -32.95 -31.48
N PHE A 518 16.57 -34.24 -31.47
CA PHE A 518 15.28 -34.74 -31.00
C PHE A 518 15.24 -34.94 -29.46
N PRO A 519 14.06 -34.83 -28.81
CA PRO A 519 12.78 -34.46 -29.41
C PRO A 519 12.63 -32.96 -29.65
N VAL A 520 11.86 -32.59 -30.67
CA VAL A 520 11.50 -31.20 -30.99
C VAL A 520 10.00 -30.96 -30.83
N VAL A 521 9.63 -29.68 -30.70
CA VAL A 521 8.26 -29.17 -30.77
C VAL A 521 8.10 -28.35 -32.05
N MET A 522 6.91 -28.44 -32.66
CA MET A 522 6.51 -27.59 -33.77
C MET A 522 5.29 -26.75 -33.39
N LYS A 523 5.35 -25.43 -33.63
CA LYS A 523 4.30 -24.47 -33.31
C LYS A 523 3.99 -23.60 -34.53
N VAL A 524 2.72 -23.35 -34.81
CA VAL A 524 2.32 -22.41 -35.87
C VAL A 524 2.77 -20.98 -35.54
N VAL A 525 3.32 -20.27 -36.52
CA VAL A 525 3.68 -18.86 -36.40
C VAL A 525 2.61 -18.02 -37.10
N SER A 526 1.80 -17.33 -36.30
CA SER A 526 0.81 -16.37 -36.78
C SER A 526 0.54 -15.32 -35.71
N ALA A 527 0.48 -14.04 -36.09
CA ALA A 527 0.06 -12.97 -35.19
C ALA A 527 -1.47 -12.98 -34.91
N GLN A 528 -2.24 -13.73 -35.69
CA GLN A 528 -3.71 -13.82 -35.59
C GLN A 528 -4.19 -15.03 -34.79
N ILE A 529 -3.27 -15.90 -34.33
CA ILE A 529 -3.59 -17.11 -33.57
C ILE A 529 -2.88 -17.04 -32.21
N ALA A 530 -3.57 -16.53 -31.18
CA ALA A 530 -3.07 -16.48 -29.82
C ALA A 530 -3.12 -17.88 -29.14
N HIS A 531 -4.31 -18.52 -29.14
CA HIS A 531 -4.54 -19.85 -28.54
C HIS A 531 -4.17 -21.00 -29.49
N LYS A 532 -2.86 -21.19 -29.71
CA LYS A 532 -2.31 -22.14 -30.70
C LYS A 532 -2.71 -23.60 -30.45
N THR A 533 -2.76 -24.03 -29.19
CA THR A 533 -3.12 -25.41 -28.83
C THR A 533 -4.56 -25.74 -29.25
N GLU A 534 -5.49 -24.83 -29.05
CA GLU A 534 -6.90 -24.97 -29.43
C GLU A 534 -7.08 -24.96 -30.95
N ALA A 535 -6.28 -24.17 -31.67
CA ALA A 535 -6.21 -24.20 -33.14
C ALA A 535 -5.55 -25.50 -33.67
N GLY A 536 -5.07 -26.38 -32.80
CA GLY A 536 -4.32 -27.59 -33.19
C GLY A 536 -2.94 -27.27 -33.78
N GLY A 537 -2.44 -26.05 -33.52
CA GLY A 537 -1.21 -25.49 -34.07
C GLY A 537 0.07 -25.89 -33.34
N VAL A 538 0.01 -26.79 -32.35
CA VAL A 538 1.16 -27.28 -31.58
C VAL A 538 1.28 -28.81 -31.69
N ARG A 539 2.49 -29.32 -31.92
CA ARG A 539 2.83 -30.76 -31.85
C ARG A 539 4.11 -30.96 -31.05
N LEU A 540 4.01 -31.73 -29.97
CA LEU A 540 5.10 -32.05 -29.04
C LEU A 540 5.70 -33.43 -29.33
N ASN A 541 6.86 -33.71 -28.73
CA ASN A 541 7.52 -35.03 -28.74
C ASN A 541 7.84 -35.57 -30.14
N ILE A 542 8.19 -34.70 -31.08
CA ILE A 542 8.57 -35.11 -32.43
C ILE A 542 9.97 -35.73 -32.35
N ALA A 543 10.06 -37.04 -32.58
CA ALA A 543 11.25 -37.84 -32.31
C ALA A 543 12.07 -38.21 -33.56
N SER A 544 11.63 -37.85 -34.76
CA SER A 544 12.33 -38.18 -36.01
C SER A 544 12.03 -37.18 -37.14
N ALA A 545 12.88 -37.19 -38.17
CA ALA A 545 12.69 -36.39 -39.37
C ALA A 545 11.40 -36.77 -40.14
N GLY A 546 10.99 -38.04 -40.08
CA GLY A 546 9.71 -38.50 -40.65
C GLY A 546 8.52 -37.88 -39.90
N ALA A 547 8.52 -38.00 -38.57
CA ALA A 547 7.49 -37.42 -37.72
C ALA A 547 7.42 -35.88 -37.82
N ALA A 548 8.56 -35.22 -38.09
CA ALA A 548 8.63 -33.78 -38.34
C ALA A 548 7.86 -33.36 -39.60
N ARG A 549 7.96 -34.11 -40.71
CA ARG A 549 7.19 -33.83 -41.94
C ARG A 549 5.69 -33.99 -41.70
N GLU A 550 5.31 -35.07 -41.02
CA GLU A 550 3.92 -35.37 -40.69
C GLU A 550 3.32 -34.30 -39.76
N ALA A 551 4.06 -33.89 -38.74
CA ALA A 551 3.63 -32.85 -37.81
C ALA A 551 3.44 -31.50 -38.51
N HIS A 552 4.36 -31.11 -39.40
CA HIS A 552 4.23 -29.89 -40.19
C HIS A 552 2.94 -29.87 -41.02
N ALA A 553 2.67 -30.94 -41.78
CA ALA A 553 1.45 -31.06 -42.58
C ALA A 553 0.19 -31.06 -41.71
N ALA A 554 0.20 -31.79 -40.59
CA ALA A 554 -0.94 -31.88 -39.67
C ALA A 554 -1.27 -30.55 -38.98
N ILE A 555 -0.26 -29.73 -38.66
CA ILE A 555 -0.45 -28.39 -38.08
C ILE A 555 -1.14 -27.48 -39.09
N LEU A 556 -0.62 -27.39 -40.33
CA LEU A 556 -1.20 -26.54 -41.37
C LEU A 556 -2.65 -26.94 -41.69
N ASP A 557 -2.93 -28.24 -41.79
CA ASP A 557 -4.29 -28.73 -42.02
C ASP A 557 -5.24 -28.41 -40.85
N SER A 558 -4.78 -28.55 -39.61
CA SER A 558 -5.58 -28.22 -38.42
C SER A 558 -5.91 -26.73 -38.37
N VAL A 559 -4.92 -25.87 -38.63
CA VAL A 559 -5.07 -24.41 -38.62
C VAL A 559 -5.95 -23.95 -39.77
N ALA A 560 -5.77 -24.48 -40.99
CA ALA A 560 -6.62 -24.15 -42.13
C ALA A 560 -8.10 -24.49 -41.89
N ARG A 561 -8.39 -25.58 -41.15
CA ARG A 561 -9.77 -25.97 -40.80
C ARG A 561 -10.38 -25.12 -39.69
N ARG A 562 -9.61 -24.74 -38.69
CA ARG A 562 -10.12 -24.06 -37.47
C ARG A 562 -10.02 -22.53 -37.55
N CYS A 563 -9.06 -22.01 -38.30
CA CYS A 563 -8.76 -20.58 -38.44
C CYS A 563 -8.50 -20.24 -39.93
N PRO A 564 -9.49 -20.40 -40.83
CA PRO A 564 -9.28 -20.29 -42.28
C PRO A 564 -8.84 -18.88 -42.75
N GLU A 565 -9.16 -17.85 -41.98
CA GLU A 565 -8.81 -16.45 -42.30
C GLU A 565 -7.44 -16.05 -41.74
N ALA A 566 -6.80 -16.92 -40.94
CA ALA A 566 -5.52 -16.60 -40.30
C ALA A 566 -4.35 -16.73 -41.28
N LYS A 567 -3.54 -15.68 -41.38
CA LYS A 567 -2.27 -15.71 -42.10
C LYS A 567 -1.24 -16.50 -41.29
N VAL A 568 -0.73 -17.58 -41.88
CA VAL A 568 0.37 -18.38 -41.32
C VAL A 568 1.69 -17.94 -41.96
N ASP A 569 2.63 -17.48 -41.14
CA ASP A 569 3.95 -17.03 -41.59
C ASP A 569 4.99 -18.17 -41.60
N GLY A 570 4.65 -19.34 -41.03
CA GLY A 570 5.47 -20.55 -41.04
C GLY A 570 5.21 -21.46 -39.83
N ILE A 571 6.10 -22.41 -39.60
CA ILE A 571 6.13 -23.25 -38.39
C ILE A 571 7.46 -23.03 -37.66
N LEU A 572 7.39 -22.75 -36.36
CA LEU A 572 8.55 -22.66 -35.48
C LEU A 572 8.91 -24.08 -35.00
N VAL A 573 10.13 -24.53 -35.34
CA VAL A 573 10.71 -25.78 -34.85
C VAL A 573 11.67 -25.46 -33.72
N GLU A 574 11.43 -26.01 -32.53
CA GLU A 574 12.24 -25.76 -31.33
C GLU A 574 12.67 -27.06 -30.65
N ARG A 575 13.88 -27.07 -30.08
CA ARG A 575 14.31 -28.17 -29.23
C ARG A 575 13.47 -28.22 -27.95
N MET A 576 12.98 -29.41 -27.58
CA MET A 576 12.31 -29.58 -26.29
C MET A 576 13.33 -29.59 -25.15
N LEU A 577 12.99 -28.88 -24.07
CA LEU A 577 13.76 -28.92 -22.83
C LEU A 577 13.55 -30.26 -22.10
N PRO A 578 14.48 -30.67 -21.21
CA PRO A 578 14.38 -31.92 -20.49
C PRO A 578 13.06 -32.05 -19.71
N PRO A 579 12.49 -33.27 -19.62
CA PRO A 579 11.31 -33.51 -18.80
C PRO A 579 11.61 -33.29 -17.31
N GLY A 580 10.57 -32.99 -16.54
CA GLY A 580 10.67 -32.84 -15.07
C GLY A 580 10.97 -31.43 -14.57
N GLY A 581 11.05 -30.43 -15.46
CA GLY A 581 11.02 -29.02 -15.04
C GLY A 581 9.63 -28.58 -14.59
N ARG A 582 9.59 -27.49 -13.82
CA ARG A 582 8.37 -26.84 -13.36
C ARG A 582 7.94 -25.79 -14.37
N GLU A 583 6.64 -25.59 -14.49
CA GLU A 583 6.08 -24.54 -15.35
C GLU A 583 5.58 -23.40 -14.46
N VAL A 584 6.08 -22.19 -14.73
CA VAL A 584 5.66 -20.94 -14.07
C VAL A 584 5.17 -19.94 -15.10
N LEU A 585 4.42 -18.93 -14.67
CA LEU A 585 3.96 -17.81 -15.47
C LEU A 585 4.76 -16.58 -15.08
N VAL A 586 5.26 -15.83 -16.08
CA VAL A 586 5.77 -14.47 -15.88
C VAL A 586 5.07 -13.55 -16.87
N GLY A 587 4.18 -12.70 -16.35
CA GLY A 587 3.42 -11.73 -17.14
C GLY A 587 3.79 -10.30 -16.78
N VAL A 588 3.63 -9.37 -17.72
CA VAL A 588 3.69 -7.93 -17.50
C VAL A 588 2.46 -7.32 -18.15
N HIS A 589 1.75 -6.47 -17.43
CA HIS A 589 0.62 -5.72 -17.98
C HIS A 589 0.68 -4.27 -17.50
N ARG A 590 -0.04 -3.40 -18.21
CA ARG A 590 -0.21 -2.00 -17.81
C ARG A 590 -1.43 -1.84 -16.91
N ASP A 591 -1.19 -1.65 -15.63
CA ASP A 591 -2.18 -1.17 -14.66
C ASP A 591 -2.41 0.34 -14.82
N ALA A 592 -3.65 0.78 -14.65
CA ALA A 592 -4.04 2.16 -14.87
C ALA A 592 -3.49 3.13 -13.80
N ALA A 593 -3.29 2.66 -12.57
CA ALA A 593 -2.77 3.47 -11.47
C ALA A 593 -1.24 3.39 -11.37
N PHE A 594 -0.67 2.19 -11.49
CA PHE A 594 0.75 1.93 -11.21
C PHE A 594 1.62 1.82 -12.47
N GLY A 595 1.03 1.76 -13.66
CA GLY A 595 1.78 1.54 -14.91
C GLY A 595 2.15 0.08 -15.06
N LEU A 596 3.40 -0.23 -15.41
CA LEU A 596 3.78 -1.62 -15.66
C LEU A 596 3.89 -2.43 -14.35
N VAL A 597 3.15 -3.52 -14.30
CA VAL A 597 3.11 -4.48 -13.19
C VAL A 597 3.49 -5.86 -13.71
N LEU A 598 4.44 -6.48 -13.04
CA LEU A 598 4.85 -7.87 -13.27
C LEU A 598 4.00 -8.80 -12.40
N THR A 599 3.51 -9.87 -12.99
CA THR A 599 2.80 -10.97 -12.33
C THR A 599 3.66 -12.23 -12.43
N PHE A 600 3.81 -12.92 -11.30
CA PHE A 600 4.45 -14.23 -11.22
C PHE A 600 3.49 -15.23 -10.59
N GLY A 601 3.48 -16.47 -11.06
CA GLY A 601 2.66 -17.53 -10.47
C GLY A 601 3.00 -18.90 -11.04
N LEU A 602 2.29 -19.92 -10.58
CA LEU A 602 2.39 -21.26 -11.16
C LEU A 602 1.78 -21.28 -12.57
N GLY A 603 2.51 -21.87 -13.52
CA GLY A 603 2.26 -21.80 -14.96
C GLY A 603 1.60 -23.06 -15.51
N GLY A 604 1.41 -23.07 -16.83
CA GLY A 604 0.82 -24.21 -17.53
C GLY A 604 -0.67 -24.39 -17.24
N ILE A 605 -1.14 -25.63 -17.12
CA ILE A 605 -2.57 -25.94 -16.95
C ILE A 605 -3.17 -25.45 -15.61
N PHE A 606 -2.33 -25.03 -14.65
CA PHE A 606 -2.77 -24.65 -13.31
C PHE A 606 -3.14 -23.16 -13.17
N VAL A 607 -2.70 -22.30 -14.11
CA VAL A 607 -2.89 -20.84 -14.06
C VAL A 607 -4.37 -20.47 -13.84
N GLU A 608 -5.28 -21.03 -14.64
CA GLU A 608 -6.69 -20.67 -14.63
C GLU A 608 -7.45 -21.24 -13.41
N THR A 609 -6.96 -22.35 -12.85
CA THR A 609 -7.67 -23.13 -11.83
C THR A 609 -7.26 -22.76 -10.40
N ILE A 610 -5.97 -22.50 -10.16
CA ILE A 610 -5.43 -22.26 -8.81
C ILE A 610 -5.33 -20.75 -8.51
N ARG A 611 -5.07 -19.92 -9.53
CA ARG A 611 -4.92 -18.45 -9.41
C ARG A 611 -3.91 -18.02 -8.33
N ASP A 612 -2.92 -18.86 -8.05
CA ASP A 612 -1.81 -18.55 -7.15
C ASP A 612 -0.80 -17.66 -7.86
N VAL A 613 -0.98 -16.35 -7.69
CA VAL A 613 -0.18 -15.30 -8.33
C VAL A 613 0.20 -14.21 -7.34
N ALA A 614 1.37 -13.63 -7.56
CA ALA A 614 1.86 -12.46 -6.86
C ALA A 614 2.26 -11.37 -7.87
N HIS A 615 2.23 -10.11 -7.43
CA HIS A 615 2.45 -8.95 -8.29
C HIS A 615 3.58 -8.05 -7.77
N ARG A 616 4.26 -7.34 -8.66
CA ARG A 616 5.17 -6.24 -8.32
C ARG A 616 5.14 -5.13 -9.36
N MET A 617 5.25 -3.89 -8.92
CA MET A 617 5.44 -2.74 -9.81
C MET A 617 6.88 -2.71 -10.35
N ILE A 618 7.02 -2.48 -11.66
CA ILE A 618 8.30 -2.40 -12.37
C ILE A 618 8.89 -0.99 -12.23
N PRO A 619 10.23 -0.84 -12.05
CA PRO A 619 11.27 -1.88 -12.16
C PRO A 619 11.51 -2.67 -10.87
N LEU A 620 12.06 -3.87 -10.99
CA LEU A 620 12.36 -4.78 -9.88
C LEU A 620 13.85 -4.89 -9.60
N SER A 621 14.20 -4.91 -8.32
CA SER A 621 15.51 -5.38 -7.85
C SER A 621 15.56 -6.92 -7.77
N ARG A 622 16.75 -7.47 -7.54
CA ARG A 622 16.89 -8.91 -7.27
C ARG A 622 16.21 -9.33 -5.97
N ASP A 623 16.16 -8.46 -4.97
CA ASP A 623 15.43 -8.73 -3.72
C ASP A 623 13.91 -8.74 -3.95
N ASP A 624 13.40 -7.88 -4.84
CA ASP A 624 11.98 -7.89 -5.24
C ASP A 624 11.62 -9.20 -5.94
N ALA A 625 12.45 -9.66 -6.88
CA ALA A 625 12.25 -10.94 -7.58
C ALA A 625 12.29 -12.13 -6.62
N ARG A 626 13.25 -12.13 -5.69
CA ARG A 626 13.38 -13.14 -4.63
C ARG A 626 12.15 -13.23 -3.74
N ALA A 627 11.64 -12.08 -3.32
CA ALA A 627 10.44 -11.98 -2.49
C ALA A 627 9.18 -12.39 -3.29
N LEU A 628 9.08 -11.96 -4.55
CA LEU A 628 7.97 -12.28 -5.44
C LEU A 628 7.81 -13.78 -5.65
N VAL A 629 8.90 -14.50 -5.92
CA VAL A 629 8.85 -15.96 -6.14
C VAL A 629 8.43 -16.72 -4.88
N ARG A 630 8.73 -16.20 -3.69
CA ARG A 630 8.40 -16.82 -2.40
C ARG A 630 7.05 -16.43 -1.84
N GLU A 631 6.35 -15.47 -2.45
CA GLU A 631 5.05 -15.00 -1.97
C GLU A 631 3.88 -15.86 -2.44
N ILE A 632 4.07 -16.67 -3.48
CA ILE A 632 3.03 -17.59 -3.95
C ILE A 632 2.70 -18.63 -2.86
N GLU A 633 1.43 -19.01 -2.76
CA GLU A 633 0.90 -19.91 -1.74
C GLU A 633 1.55 -21.29 -1.81
N TYR A 634 1.83 -21.79 -3.02
CA TYR A 634 2.35 -23.14 -3.26
C TYR A 634 3.83 -23.13 -3.68
N VAL A 635 4.63 -22.25 -3.06
CA VAL A 635 6.08 -22.14 -3.34
C VAL A 635 6.81 -23.47 -3.15
N GLU A 636 6.33 -24.36 -2.28
CA GLU A 636 6.93 -25.66 -2.01
C GLU A 636 7.00 -26.55 -3.26
N ILE A 637 6.16 -26.31 -4.27
CA ILE A 637 6.25 -26.97 -5.58
C ILE A 637 7.58 -26.66 -6.27
N LEU A 638 8.08 -25.42 -6.11
CA LEU A 638 9.39 -24.99 -6.60
C LEU A 638 10.51 -25.45 -5.67
N GLU A 639 10.30 -25.50 -4.36
CA GLU A 639 11.29 -26.04 -3.41
C GLU A 639 11.50 -27.55 -3.55
N GLY A 640 10.51 -28.25 -4.12
CA GLY A 640 10.57 -29.66 -4.45
C GLY A 640 9.67 -30.50 -3.56
N VAL A 641 8.81 -31.30 -4.20
CA VAL A 641 7.90 -32.22 -3.51
C VAL A 641 8.29 -33.67 -3.77
N ARG A 642 8.04 -34.55 -2.81
CA ARG A 642 8.19 -36.02 -2.97
C ARG A 642 9.58 -36.46 -3.46
N GLY A 643 10.64 -35.84 -2.95
CA GLY A 643 12.03 -36.19 -3.29
C GLY A 643 12.55 -35.59 -4.59
N GLN A 644 11.79 -34.71 -5.25
CA GLN A 644 12.31 -33.92 -6.36
C GLN A 644 13.35 -32.89 -5.86
N ALA A 645 14.40 -32.66 -6.64
CA ALA A 645 15.38 -31.61 -6.35
C ALA A 645 14.76 -30.22 -6.51
N PRO A 646 15.15 -29.20 -5.71
CA PRO A 646 14.63 -27.84 -5.85
C PRO A 646 14.79 -27.26 -7.26
N ALA A 647 13.87 -26.38 -7.64
CA ALA A 647 13.94 -25.60 -8.87
C ALA A 647 15.15 -24.67 -8.86
N ASP A 648 15.59 -24.25 -10.04
CA ASP A 648 16.65 -23.26 -10.19
C ASP A 648 16.15 -21.84 -9.86
N PHE A 649 16.06 -21.53 -8.57
CA PHE A 649 15.61 -20.23 -8.08
C PHE A 649 16.50 -19.08 -8.58
N ASP A 650 17.82 -19.26 -8.62
CA ASP A 650 18.74 -18.20 -9.05
C ASP A 650 18.51 -17.82 -10.51
N ALA A 651 18.30 -18.81 -11.39
CA ALA A 651 17.98 -18.57 -12.80
C ALA A 651 16.59 -17.97 -13.00
N LEU A 652 15.60 -18.39 -12.21
CA LEU A 652 14.26 -17.83 -12.25
C LEU A 652 14.23 -16.37 -11.78
N GLU A 653 14.90 -16.06 -10.65
CA GLU A 653 15.05 -14.70 -10.13
C GLU A 653 15.77 -13.81 -11.16
N ASP A 654 16.83 -14.31 -11.81
CA ASP A 654 17.53 -13.57 -12.88
C ASP A 654 16.63 -13.31 -14.11
N LEU A 655 15.85 -14.31 -14.53
CA LEU A 655 14.88 -14.16 -15.62
C LEU A 655 13.86 -13.07 -15.31
N ILE A 656 13.29 -13.05 -14.10
CA ILE A 656 12.31 -12.05 -13.66
C ILE A 656 12.91 -10.64 -13.68
N VAL A 657 14.14 -10.46 -13.21
CA VAL A 657 14.82 -9.16 -13.26
C VAL A 657 15.03 -8.71 -14.71
N ARG A 658 15.50 -9.58 -15.61
CA ARG A 658 15.67 -9.23 -17.03
C ARG A 658 14.34 -8.91 -17.73
N VAL A 659 13.27 -9.63 -17.38
CA VAL A 659 11.91 -9.31 -17.83
C VAL A 659 11.50 -7.91 -17.36
N SER A 660 11.78 -7.59 -16.10
CA SER A 660 11.53 -6.25 -15.54
C SER A 660 12.30 -5.16 -16.27
N ASP A 661 13.59 -5.37 -16.52
CA ASP A 661 14.45 -4.42 -17.23
C ASP A 661 14.00 -4.21 -18.68
N PHE A 662 13.66 -5.30 -19.38
CA PHE A 662 13.09 -5.24 -20.73
C PHE A 662 11.80 -4.42 -20.73
N ALA A 663 10.87 -4.75 -19.84
CA ALA A 663 9.60 -4.03 -19.74
C ALA A 663 9.81 -2.54 -19.42
N TRP A 664 10.75 -2.21 -18.53
CA TRP A 664 11.09 -0.83 -18.19
C TRP A 664 11.69 -0.04 -19.36
N GLN A 665 12.52 -0.68 -20.19
CA GLN A 665 13.08 -0.06 -21.39
C GLN A 665 11.99 0.23 -22.43
N HIS A 666 10.97 -0.62 -22.52
CA HIS A 666 9.83 -0.47 -23.43
C HIS A 666 8.61 0.23 -22.81
N ARG A 667 8.73 0.80 -21.60
CA ARG A 667 7.60 1.29 -20.79
C ARG A 667 6.69 2.36 -21.40
N GLU A 668 7.12 3.05 -22.45
CA GLU A 668 6.28 4.06 -23.12
C GLU A 668 5.30 3.40 -24.09
N VAL A 669 5.63 2.22 -24.62
CA VAL A 669 4.86 1.55 -25.68
C VAL A 669 4.37 0.16 -25.27
N LEU A 670 5.00 -0.53 -24.31
CA LEU A 670 4.60 -1.87 -23.90
C LEU A 670 3.20 -1.83 -23.26
N HIS A 671 2.28 -2.63 -23.78
CA HIS A 671 0.95 -2.80 -23.19
C HIS A 671 0.91 -4.07 -22.35
N GLU A 672 1.36 -5.18 -22.93
CA GLU A 672 1.38 -6.49 -22.28
C GLU A 672 2.54 -7.36 -22.76
N MET A 673 2.98 -8.26 -21.89
CA MET A 673 3.88 -9.36 -22.21
C MET A 673 3.48 -10.58 -21.39
N GLU A 674 3.45 -11.75 -21.99
CA GLU A 674 3.19 -12.99 -21.26
C GLU A 674 4.20 -14.07 -21.66
N LEU A 675 4.86 -14.64 -20.66
CA LEU A 675 5.76 -15.77 -20.79
C LEU A 675 5.10 -16.96 -20.08
N ASN A 676 4.44 -17.82 -20.84
CA ASN A 676 3.59 -18.87 -20.29
C ASN A 676 3.48 -20.11 -21.20
N PRO A 677 4.08 -21.25 -20.83
CA PRO A 677 4.84 -21.47 -19.60
C PRO A 677 6.29 -21.00 -19.71
N VAL A 678 6.88 -20.63 -18.58
CA VAL A 678 8.33 -20.61 -18.34
C VAL A 678 8.72 -21.95 -17.71
N TRP A 679 9.61 -22.68 -18.35
CA TRP A 679 10.19 -23.91 -17.80
C TRP A 679 11.31 -23.58 -16.83
N VAL A 680 11.31 -24.21 -15.67
CA VAL A 680 12.35 -24.07 -14.63
C VAL A 680 12.89 -25.44 -14.28
N GLY A 681 14.16 -25.68 -14.59
CA GLY A 681 14.84 -26.94 -14.31
C GLY A 681 15.20 -27.11 -12.83
N ALA A 682 15.91 -28.19 -12.51
CA ALA A 682 16.57 -28.32 -11.21
C ALA A 682 17.73 -27.31 -11.09
N ALA A 683 18.18 -27.03 -9.87
CA ALA A 683 19.32 -26.14 -9.62
C ALA A 683 20.50 -26.38 -10.59
N GLY A 684 20.91 -25.33 -11.32
CA GLY A 684 21.97 -25.35 -12.34
C GLY A 684 21.50 -25.66 -13.76
N GLN A 685 20.21 -25.96 -13.98
CA GLN A 685 19.64 -26.24 -15.31
C GLN A 685 18.98 -25.02 -15.96
N GLY A 686 18.75 -23.94 -15.22
CA GLY A 686 18.23 -22.68 -15.73
C GLY A 686 16.70 -22.57 -15.78
N ALA A 687 16.24 -21.40 -16.25
CA ALA A 687 14.84 -21.06 -16.50
C ALA A 687 14.69 -20.47 -17.91
N MET A 688 13.67 -20.88 -18.66
CA MET A 688 13.47 -20.48 -20.06
C MET A 688 11.98 -20.35 -20.41
N PRO A 689 11.53 -19.21 -20.99
CA PRO A 689 10.19 -19.07 -21.57
C PRO A 689 10.00 -20.03 -22.74
N LEU A 690 9.06 -20.96 -22.61
CA LEU A 690 8.69 -21.87 -23.69
C LEU A 690 7.80 -21.19 -24.72
N ASP A 691 6.94 -20.28 -24.28
CA ASP A 691 6.07 -19.45 -25.11
C ASP A 691 6.23 -17.98 -24.73
N ALA A 692 6.00 -17.08 -25.69
CA ALA A 692 6.08 -15.64 -25.48
C ALA A 692 5.02 -14.90 -26.31
N LEU A 693 4.34 -13.97 -25.66
CA LEU A 693 3.40 -13.00 -26.23
C LEU A 693 3.87 -11.60 -25.86
N ILE A 694 3.90 -10.66 -26.82
CA ILE A 694 4.24 -9.25 -26.57
C ILE A 694 3.30 -8.37 -27.40
N GLY A 695 2.58 -7.48 -26.71
CA GLY A 695 1.69 -6.49 -27.30
C GLY A 695 2.14 -5.07 -26.98
N TYR A 696 2.22 -4.23 -28.01
CA TYR A 696 2.48 -2.79 -27.88
C TYR A 696 1.18 -1.98 -28.00
N ALA A 697 1.06 -0.92 -27.21
CA ALA A 697 0.00 0.07 -27.30
C ALA A 697 0.12 0.85 -28.63
N GLY A 698 -1.03 1.21 -29.19
CA GLY A 698 -1.14 1.92 -30.47
C GLY A 698 -0.98 3.42 -30.39
#